data_AF-A0A1H0CJT3-F1
#
_entry.id   AF-A0A1H0CJT3-F1
#
_cell.length_a   1.000
_cell.length_b   1.000
_cell.length_c   1.000
_cell.angle_alpha   90.00
_cell.angle_beta   90.00
_cell.angle_gamma   90.00
#
_symmetry.space_group_name_H-M   'P 1'
#
loop_
_entity.id
_entity.type
_entity.pdbx_description
1 polymer ?
#
loop_
_entity_poly.entity_id
_entity_poly.type
_entity_poly.pdbx_seq_one_letter_code
_entity_poly.pdbx_strand_id
1 'polypeptide(L)'
;MTAQPRWGGWDGTDGSAAGTRRAPLPVLDSVDSGGHSALVPPGALHQRVTAALSTGRLDDAEELLAVAGTDSPYAAPAARDGAADRPADLGRAWADTLRAELLVRRLRQAGFTLVGDPVESATGPGTAPALDLHAGVAELIDGPPAADGDPRAESASHAALAIALVRSAKAAFDATDDELQRAAGLARHARIELLARRIDAAMDEAVEAASLLDPALLPSALLAGTLSTLAGVLADLELMPLALDYQRRAHETAVAAAATPGALRPEDGDPDVLVARAATCLGELCAELGEALLDDGVPDAAAAHFAEARALAEQALTLLPPESDAAVVAAQVVHGWALVGLGEHAAAIGPLRAAVRATTGGDEALQAAALLALGRALRRQGDGGGADEQLAQALATATEHGLPRLRRAALRELCTLHAELDDAGRALPYLQAYLADELDRVDERRTRWVELFGRRKSLLETERAAGQLRRQAYEDPLTHLPNRRYAEATLDGLLGSGAAPALAVVDVDRFKEVNDAIGHAGGDDVLRRVAEILVAGCRDTDEVCRWAGDEFVVLLPDTTAEQAERALERCRSAMAATDWTALGLSTPVTLSVGIASATRGDDRRTLFAAADGVLYDAKRSGRDRVVRLSAVTQTRAAESPVDALLGAPPEQPGAGVTDGSPRDDTTPAGSPGEVAVASSVPAVQPSPLDDAAGPTGGFAPLLVEPADPPLGLGSTAEPSLAPATALPEGPPVPPAHPAPAEPDAIWGTGRSTEQVLALVRAARQEFPDRPAVVVRAPAETLVALASEHDAYTTVDAAAMSAAVGPLPEPAGRVAVLCGVGGDLSVAAEAAFAARVTGTAVVRVDDVGGRRFRAGLPAGVLPEDVDCLVVVAGLDASLAGLLGALTDVPIVAVPTSTGQTGAFGGFGALLAMLNSAAPGVVVSNIDNGHAAGVFAARIARRTRR
;
A
#
# COMPACT_ATOMS: atom_id res chain seq x y z
N MET A 1 -41.95 39.86 -2.00
CA MET A 1 -42.61 39.85 -3.32
C MET A 1 -41.55 39.47 -4.34
N THR A 2 -41.26 38.17 -4.46
CA THR A 2 -41.81 37.27 -5.50
C THR A 2 -41.31 37.62 -6.90
N ALA A 3 -40.34 36.86 -7.41
CA ALA A 3 -40.47 36.05 -8.64
C ALA A 3 -39.08 35.61 -9.18
N GLN A 4 -38.75 34.33 -9.01
CA GLN A 4 -38.21 33.51 -10.12
C GLN A 4 -39.31 33.34 -11.20
N PRO A 5 -39.10 32.66 -12.36
CA PRO A 5 -37.89 32.28 -13.11
C PRO A 5 -38.05 32.57 -14.64
N ARG A 6 -37.05 32.26 -15.49
CA ARG A 6 -37.17 31.28 -16.61
C ARG A 6 -36.04 31.35 -17.63
N TRP A 7 -35.54 30.16 -17.94
CA TRP A 7 -34.88 29.76 -19.17
C TRP A 7 -35.73 30.05 -20.43
N GLY A 8 -35.06 30.34 -21.56
CA GLY A 8 -35.58 30.10 -22.91
C GLY A 8 -35.14 31.12 -23.96
N GLY A 9 -34.54 30.66 -25.06
CA GLY A 9 -34.46 31.42 -26.31
C GLY A 9 -33.26 31.10 -27.21
N TRP A 10 -33.32 29.97 -27.93
CA TRP A 10 -32.68 29.87 -29.24
C TRP A 10 -33.47 30.73 -30.24
N ASP A 11 -32.81 31.68 -30.90
CA ASP A 11 -32.86 31.92 -32.36
C ASP A 11 -31.95 33.10 -32.74
N GLY A 12 -31.26 32.96 -33.88
CA GLY A 12 -30.04 33.69 -34.21
C GLY A 12 -30.16 35.02 -34.95
N THR A 13 -29.01 35.66 -35.17
CA THR A 13 -28.54 36.30 -36.42
C THR A 13 -27.15 36.92 -36.23
N ASP A 14 -26.21 36.51 -37.11
CA ASP A 14 -24.99 37.16 -37.65
C ASP A 14 -24.12 38.15 -36.84
N GLY A 15 -22.78 37.92 -36.86
CA GLY A 15 -21.81 39.02 -36.75
C GLY A 15 -20.38 38.77 -36.21
N SER A 16 -19.57 37.95 -36.89
CA SER A 16 -18.08 37.99 -37.00
C SER A 16 -17.11 37.88 -35.79
N ALA A 17 -16.27 36.82 -35.88
CA ALA A 17 -14.80 36.72 -35.64
C ALA A 17 -14.22 36.91 -34.21
N ALA A 18 -13.29 36.11 -33.68
CA ALA A 18 -12.58 34.89 -34.10
C ALA A 18 -11.83 34.28 -32.88
N GLY A 19 -11.73 32.93 -32.80
CA GLY A 19 -10.52 32.28 -32.29
C GLY A 19 -10.52 31.58 -30.92
N THR A 20 -11.41 30.60 -30.67
CA THR A 20 -11.12 29.51 -29.72
C THR A 20 -11.28 28.17 -30.41
N ARG A 21 -10.25 27.31 -30.33
CA ARG A 21 -10.22 25.96 -30.93
C ARG A 21 -11.29 25.10 -30.27
N ARG A 22 -12.48 25.04 -30.87
CA ARG A 22 -13.46 23.97 -30.62
C ARG A 22 -12.88 22.65 -31.07
N ALA A 23 -12.81 21.68 -30.17
CA ALA A 23 -12.51 20.29 -30.50
C ALA A 23 -13.55 19.76 -31.52
N PRO A 24 -13.16 18.90 -32.46
CA PRO A 24 -14.11 18.28 -33.38
C PRO A 24 -14.95 17.21 -32.65
N LEU A 25 -16.28 17.33 -32.72
CA LEU A 25 -17.23 16.21 -32.63
C LEU A 25 -17.51 15.72 -34.06
N PRO A 26 -17.85 14.44 -34.33
CA PRO A 26 -18.33 13.42 -33.38
C PRO A 26 -17.60 12.06 -33.46
N VAL A 27 -17.53 11.32 -32.35
CA VAL A 27 -17.44 9.84 -32.36
C VAL A 27 -18.30 9.33 -31.20
N LEU A 28 -19.52 8.87 -31.53
CA LEU A 28 -20.20 7.86 -30.74
C LEU A 28 -19.79 6.54 -31.38
N ASP A 29 -19.04 5.72 -30.67
CA ASP A 29 -18.83 4.32 -31.07
C ASP A 29 -20.23 3.70 -31.27
N SER A 30 -20.58 3.42 -32.53
CA SER A 30 -21.85 2.82 -32.87
C SER A 30 -21.84 1.35 -32.43
N VAL A 31 -22.77 0.99 -31.54
CA VAL A 31 -23.07 -0.41 -31.22
C VAL A 31 -24.20 -0.86 -32.15
N ASP A 32 -23.86 -1.31 -33.35
CA ASP A 32 -24.61 -2.41 -33.96
C ASP A 32 -23.80 -3.67 -33.61
N SER A 33 -24.34 -4.48 -32.68
CA SER A 33 -23.75 -5.63 -31.95
C SER A 33 -23.21 -5.33 -30.54
N GLY A 34 -23.90 -5.87 -29.53
CA GLY A 34 -23.89 -5.44 -28.13
C GLY A 34 -22.56 -5.49 -27.37
N GLY A 35 -22.44 -4.57 -26.39
CA GLY A 35 -21.73 -4.86 -25.13
C GLY A 35 -20.79 -3.78 -24.60
N HIS A 36 -20.13 -2.98 -25.44
CA HIS A 36 -19.07 -2.08 -24.97
C HIS A 36 -19.43 -0.60 -25.17
N SER A 37 -19.77 0.08 -24.07
CA SER A 37 -19.97 1.54 -24.05
C SER A 37 -18.63 2.26 -24.23
N ALA A 38 -18.62 3.40 -24.94
CA ALA A 38 -17.43 4.25 -25.15
C ALA A 38 -16.75 4.74 -23.85
N LEU A 39 -17.43 4.58 -22.70
CA LEU A 39 -16.93 4.89 -21.36
C LEU A 39 -16.26 3.71 -20.64
N VAL A 40 -16.41 2.47 -21.14
CA VAL A 40 -15.66 1.32 -20.62
C VAL A 40 -14.25 1.39 -21.18
N PRO A 41 -13.20 1.46 -20.34
CA PRO A 41 -11.83 1.48 -20.82
C PRO A 41 -11.50 0.15 -21.52
N PRO A 42 -10.79 0.21 -22.65
CA PRO A 42 -9.98 1.36 -23.11
C PRO A 42 -10.70 2.45 -23.95
N GLY A 43 -12.03 2.51 -23.98
CA GLY A 43 -12.82 3.42 -24.82
C GLY A 43 -12.33 4.88 -24.89
N ALA A 44 -12.38 5.47 -26.09
CA ALA A 44 -11.81 6.79 -26.35
C ALA A 44 -12.45 7.91 -25.53
N LEU A 45 -13.75 7.81 -25.22
CA LEU A 45 -14.43 8.79 -24.36
C LEU A 45 -13.95 8.68 -22.92
N HIS A 46 -13.75 7.47 -22.40
CA HIS A 46 -13.15 7.24 -21.08
C HIS A 46 -11.79 7.92 -20.95
N GLN A 47 -10.92 7.76 -21.94
CA GLN A 47 -9.57 8.35 -21.93
C GLN A 47 -9.63 9.88 -21.92
N ARG A 48 -10.52 10.47 -22.72
CA ARG A 48 -10.69 11.94 -22.78
C ARG A 48 -11.21 12.52 -21.47
N VAL A 49 -12.22 11.89 -20.87
CA VAL A 49 -12.74 12.31 -19.55
C VAL A 49 -11.65 12.15 -18.49
N THR A 50 -10.93 11.03 -18.48
CA THR A 50 -9.83 10.79 -17.55
C THR A 50 -8.73 11.84 -17.69
N ALA A 51 -8.35 12.20 -18.93
CA ALA A 51 -7.37 13.24 -19.19
C ALA A 51 -7.85 14.63 -18.75
N ALA A 52 -9.13 14.96 -18.93
CA ALA A 52 -9.70 16.21 -18.45
C ALA A 52 -9.71 16.28 -16.91
N LEU A 53 -10.11 15.20 -16.24
CA LEU A 53 -10.08 15.10 -14.77
C LEU A 53 -8.66 15.19 -14.21
N SER A 54 -7.67 14.54 -14.85
CA SER A 54 -6.28 14.58 -14.40
C SER A 54 -5.64 15.96 -14.60
N THR A 55 -5.99 16.66 -15.68
CA THR A 55 -5.46 18.01 -16.00
C THR A 55 -6.22 19.15 -15.33
N GLY A 56 -7.19 18.86 -14.45
CA GLY A 56 -7.97 19.89 -13.75
C GLY A 56 -9.01 20.62 -14.62
N ARG A 57 -9.23 20.20 -15.87
CA ARG A 57 -10.24 20.76 -16.78
C ARG A 57 -11.62 20.18 -16.49
N LEU A 58 -12.17 20.54 -15.33
CA LEU A 58 -13.41 19.95 -14.82
C LEU A 58 -14.63 20.29 -15.69
N ASP A 59 -14.67 21.49 -16.30
CA ASP A 59 -15.73 21.87 -17.24
C ASP A 59 -15.73 20.99 -18.50
N ASP A 60 -14.54 20.71 -19.07
CA ASP A 60 -14.38 19.81 -20.21
C ASP A 60 -14.83 18.39 -19.83
N ALA A 61 -14.45 17.90 -18.65
CA ALA A 61 -14.87 16.58 -18.16
C ALA A 61 -16.39 16.48 -18.01
N GLU A 62 -17.03 17.54 -17.53
CA GLU A 62 -18.48 17.65 -17.39
C GLU A 62 -19.18 17.60 -18.74
N GLU A 63 -18.72 18.39 -19.72
CA GLU A 63 -19.27 18.40 -21.07
C GLU A 63 -19.12 17.04 -21.74
N LEU A 64 -17.96 16.40 -21.61
CA LEU A 64 -17.71 15.06 -22.15
C LEU A 64 -18.61 13.98 -21.52
N LEU A 65 -18.86 14.06 -20.21
CA LEU A 65 -19.76 13.14 -19.51
C LEU A 65 -21.24 13.38 -19.84
N ALA A 66 -21.63 14.63 -20.13
CA ALA A 66 -22.98 14.98 -20.57
C ALA A 66 -23.31 14.43 -21.97
N VAL A 67 -22.31 14.24 -22.84
CA VAL A 67 -22.51 13.60 -24.16
C VAL A 67 -22.88 12.12 -24.04
N ALA A 68 -22.52 11.45 -22.94
CA ALA A 68 -22.74 10.02 -22.73
C ALA A 68 -24.10 9.65 -22.08
N GLY A 69 -24.91 10.63 -21.64
CA GLY A 69 -26.20 10.39 -20.98
C GLY A 69 -27.21 11.53 -21.13
N THR A 70 -28.50 11.25 -20.96
CA THR A 70 -29.58 12.23 -21.16
C THR A 70 -29.88 13.13 -19.95
N ASP A 71 -29.25 12.87 -18.80
CA ASP A 71 -29.46 13.60 -17.55
C ASP A 71 -28.22 14.40 -17.12
N SER A 72 -28.44 15.50 -16.38
CA SER A 72 -27.39 16.30 -15.76
C SER A 72 -26.40 15.44 -14.96
N PRO A 73 -25.07 15.70 -15.00
CA PRO A 73 -24.09 14.97 -14.21
C PRO A 73 -24.29 15.08 -12.69
N TYR A 74 -25.13 16.02 -12.26
CA TYR A 74 -25.52 16.26 -10.85
C TYR A 74 -26.87 15.64 -10.47
N ALA A 75 -27.54 14.89 -11.37
CA ALA A 75 -28.82 14.25 -11.07
C ALA A 75 -28.61 12.82 -10.53
N ALA A 76 -29.32 12.47 -9.45
CA ALA A 76 -29.37 11.08 -8.98
C ALA A 76 -29.98 10.19 -10.06
N PRO A 77 -29.40 9.00 -10.34
CA PRO A 77 -29.95 8.12 -11.35
C PRO A 77 -31.37 7.70 -10.98
N ALA A 78 -32.32 7.84 -11.89
CA ALA A 78 -33.70 7.42 -11.65
C ALA A 78 -33.77 5.94 -11.25
N ALA A 79 -34.35 5.64 -10.10
CA ALA A 79 -34.67 4.28 -9.70
C ALA A 79 -35.66 3.72 -10.73
N ARG A 80 -35.29 2.62 -11.41
CA ARG A 80 -36.24 1.89 -12.23
C ARG A 80 -37.11 1.05 -11.31
N ASP A 81 -38.36 1.46 -11.15
CA ASP A 81 -39.42 0.55 -10.72
C ASP A 81 -39.44 -0.66 -11.67
N GLY A 82 -39.03 -1.84 -11.18
CA GLY A 82 -39.26 -3.13 -11.85
C GLY A 82 -38.11 -3.80 -12.62
N ALA A 83 -36.83 -3.59 -12.28
CA ALA A 83 -35.70 -4.23 -12.98
C ALA A 83 -34.84 -5.14 -12.07
N ALA A 84 -35.42 -6.21 -11.54
CA ALA A 84 -34.69 -7.20 -10.74
C ALA A 84 -33.87 -8.23 -11.57
N ASP A 85 -33.78 -8.08 -12.90
CA ASP A 85 -33.33 -9.18 -13.78
C ASP A 85 -32.53 -8.74 -15.03
N ARG A 86 -31.76 -7.64 -14.96
CA ARG A 86 -30.77 -7.31 -16.02
C ARG A 86 -29.35 -7.30 -15.45
N PRO A 87 -28.37 -7.92 -16.14
CA PRO A 87 -26.98 -7.89 -15.71
C PRO A 87 -26.48 -6.44 -15.59
N ALA A 88 -25.63 -6.19 -14.59
CA ALA A 88 -25.05 -4.88 -14.33
C ALA A 88 -24.31 -4.36 -15.58
N ASP A 89 -24.69 -3.19 -16.07
CA ASP A 89 -24.08 -2.57 -17.25
C ASP A 89 -22.74 -1.94 -16.86
N LEU A 90 -21.64 -2.57 -17.26
CA LEU A 90 -20.27 -2.10 -17.02
C LEU A 90 -20.05 -0.66 -17.55
N GLY A 91 -20.72 -0.27 -18.63
CA GLY A 91 -20.67 1.09 -19.16
C GLY A 91 -21.23 2.12 -18.19
N ARG A 92 -22.28 1.76 -17.46
CA ARG A 92 -22.87 2.61 -16.42
C ARG A 92 -21.98 2.68 -15.18
N ALA A 93 -21.37 1.56 -14.78
CA ALA A 93 -20.44 1.54 -13.64
C ALA A 93 -19.26 2.51 -13.84
N TRP A 94 -18.69 2.52 -15.04
CA TRP A 94 -17.62 3.46 -15.40
C TRP A 94 -18.10 4.90 -15.49
N ALA A 95 -19.30 5.15 -16.04
CA ALA A 95 -19.90 6.48 -16.05
C ALA A 95 -20.10 7.04 -14.63
N ASP A 96 -20.67 6.23 -13.73
CA ASP A 96 -20.92 6.60 -12.34
C ASP A 96 -19.60 6.86 -11.60
N THR A 97 -18.56 6.05 -11.86
CA THR A 97 -17.21 6.25 -11.29
C THR A 97 -16.58 7.58 -11.72
N LEU A 98 -16.64 7.91 -13.02
CA LEU A 98 -16.09 9.16 -13.55
C LEU A 98 -16.85 10.40 -13.04
N ARG A 99 -18.19 10.30 -12.91
CA ARG A 99 -19.01 11.35 -12.31
C ARG A 99 -18.70 11.56 -10.83
N ALA A 100 -18.53 10.47 -10.07
CA ALA A 100 -18.15 10.58 -8.67
C ALA A 100 -16.80 11.30 -8.51
N GLU A 101 -15.80 10.97 -9.34
CA GLU A 101 -14.52 11.67 -9.31
C GLU A 101 -14.65 13.17 -9.64
N LEU A 102 -15.44 13.52 -10.67
CA LEU A 102 -15.73 14.92 -11.03
C LEU A 102 -16.33 15.69 -9.84
N LEU A 103 -17.35 15.13 -9.19
CA LEU A 103 -18.03 15.74 -8.04
C LEU A 103 -17.06 15.98 -6.87
N VAL A 104 -16.24 14.98 -6.54
CA VAL A 104 -15.25 15.11 -5.45
C VAL A 104 -14.20 16.19 -5.77
N ARG A 105 -13.74 16.28 -7.03
CA ARG A 105 -12.79 17.32 -7.45
C ARG A 105 -13.43 18.72 -7.41
N ARG A 106 -14.70 18.88 -7.81
CA ARG A 106 -15.45 20.14 -7.72
C ARG A 106 -15.63 20.59 -6.27
N LEU A 107 -15.97 19.67 -5.37
CA LEU A 107 -16.09 19.96 -3.94
C LEU A 107 -14.78 20.50 -3.37
N ARG A 108 -13.64 19.90 -3.75
CA ARG A 108 -12.32 20.40 -3.38
C ARG A 108 -12.03 21.80 -3.93
N GLN A 109 -12.30 22.04 -5.22
CA GLN A 109 -12.08 23.36 -5.83
C GLN A 109 -12.94 24.46 -5.16
N ALA A 110 -14.13 24.12 -4.69
CA ALA A 110 -15.00 25.04 -3.96
C ALA A 110 -14.57 25.30 -2.50
N GLY A 111 -13.37 24.83 -2.10
CA GLY A 111 -12.82 25.08 -0.77
C GLY A 111 -13.45 24.24 0.33
N PHE A 112 -14.26 23.23 -0.01
CA PHE A 112 -14.74 22.26 0.97
C PHE A 112 -13.60 21.29 1.27
N THR A 113 -12.83 21.64 2.30
CA THR A 113 -11.80 20.77 2.86
C THR A 113 -12.43 19.85 3.91
N LEU A 114 -12.30 18.54 3.69
CA LEU A 114 -12.24 17.60 4.81
C LEU A 114 -10.85 17.75 5.45
N VAL A 115 -10.76 18.72 6.36
CA VAL A 115 -9.63 19.05 7.26
C VAL A 115 -8.34 19.57 6.60
N GLY A 116 -7.99 20.82 6.93
CA GLY A 116 -6.71 21.49 6.67
C GLY A 116 -6.92 22.97 6.32
N ASP A 117 -6.65 23.89 7.25
CA ASP A 117 -6.73 25.33 6.99
C ASP A 117 -5.60 25.80 6.06
N PRO A 118 -5.82 26.83 5.22
CA PRO A 118 -4.74 27.49 4.50
C PRO A 118 -3.70 28.07 5.48
N VAL A 119 -2.42 28.08 5.06
CA VAL A 119 -1.28 28.57 5.86
C VAL A 119 -1.38 30.08 6.16
N GLU A 120 -2.23 30.80 5.43
CA GLU A 120 -2.59 32.17 5.77
C GLU A 120 -3.71 32.18 6.81
N SER A 121 -3.41 32.77 7.96
CA SER A 121 -4.36 33.11 9.01
C SER A 121 -5.50 33.96 8.45
N ALA A 122 -6.57 33.30 7.99
CA ALA A 122 -7.85 33.94 7.73
C ALA A 122 -8.56 34.23 9.07
N THR A 123 -7.94 35.05 9.91
CA THR A 123 -8.62 35.82 10.95
C THR A 123 -9.21 37.08 10.33
N GLY A 124 -10.15 36.89 9.41
CA GLY A 124 -11.13 37.90 9.05
C GLY A 124 -12.46 37.54 9.73
N PRO A 125 -13.25 38.50 10.24
CA PRO A 125 -14.57 38.21 10.78
C PRO A 125 -15.50 37.85 9.61
N GLY A 126 -15.49 36.58 9.20
CA GLY A 126 -16.29 36.10 8.06
C GLY A 126 -15.92 34.72 7.50
N THR A 127 -14.80 34.12 7.89
CA THR A 127 -14.45 32.75 7.48
C THR A 127 -15.32 31.75 8.25
N ALA A 128 -16.30 31.17 7.56
CA ALA A 128 -17.19 30.17 8.11
C ALA A 128 -16.46 28.82 8.26
N PRO A 129 -16.77 28.02 9.30
CA PRO A 129 -16.09 26.76 9.55
C PRO A 129 -16.31 25.74 8.41
N ALA A 130 -15.29 24.90 8.19
CA ALA A 130 -15.28 23.81 7.21
C ALA A 130 -16.46 22.84 7.44
N LEU A 131 -17.03 22.35 6.34
CA LEU A 131 -18.16 21.40 6.39
C LEU A 131 -17.62 20.00 6.67
N ASP A 132 -17.93 19.45 7.84
CA ASP A 132 -17.67 18.03 8.14
C ASP A 132 -18.70 17.16 7.41
N LEU A 133 -18.24 16.52 6.33
CA LEU A 133 -19.05 15.60 5.52
C LEU A 133 -19.49 14.35 6.27
N HIS A 134 -19.01 14.08 7.49
CA HIS A 134 -19.46 12.96 8.30
C HIS A 134 -20.55 13.36 9.31
N ALA A 135 -20.47 14.55 9.90
CA ALA A 135 -21.48 15.04 10.85
C ALA A 135 -22.84 15.31 10.18
N GLY A 136 -22.84 15.69 8.90
CA GLY A 136 -24.06 16.03 8.17
C GLY A 136 -24.80 14.83 7.53
N VAL A 137 -24.15 13.70 7.27
CA VAL A 137 -24.73 12.62 6.42
C VAL A 137 -25.87 11.87 7.10
N ALA A 138 -25.82 11.68 8.42
CA ALA A 138 -26.93 11.05 9.15
C ALA A 138 -28.17 11.96 9.21
N GLU A 139 -27.99 13.28 9.35
CA GLU A 139 -29.09 14.24 9.33
C GLU A 139 -29.60 14.55 7.91
N LEU A 140 -28.77 14.41 6.86
CA LEU A 140 -29.17 14.70 5.47
C LEU A 140 -29.97 13.57 4.81
N ILE A 141 -29.73 12.31 5.21
CA ILE A 141 -30.47 11.15 4.69
C ILE A 141 -31.88 11.09 5.29
N ASP A 142 -32.03 11.50 6.56
CA ASP A 142 -33.30 11.42 7.32
C ASP A 142 -33.99 12.79 7.54
N GLY A 143 -33.36 13.90 7.12
CA GLY A 143 -33.85 15.26 7.31
C GLY A 143 -34.81 15.76 6.20
N PRO A 144 -35.65 16.77 6.49
CA PRO A 144 -36.49 17.38 5.46
C PRO A 144 -35.61 18.03 4.37
N PRO A 145 -36.06 18.09 3.10
CA PRO A 145 -35.30 18.71 2.03
C PRO A 145 -34.92 20.14 2.42
N ALA A 146 -33.63 20.43 2.36
CA ALA A 146 -33.09 21.75 2.68
C ALA A 146 -33.75 22.82 1.79
N ALA A 147 -33.92 24.03 2.34
CA ALA A 147 -34.51 25.14 1.61
C ALA A 147 -33.65 25.48 0.37
N ASP A 148 -34.31 25.67 -0.78
CA ASP A 148 -33.68 26.07 -2.04
C ASP A 148 -32.74 27.28 -1.85
N GLY A 149 -31.44 27.10 -2.17
CA GLY A 149 -30.46 28.17 -2.27
C GLY A 149 -29.38 28.27 -1.19
N ASP A 150 -29.24 27.28 -0.28
CA ASP A 150 -28.08 27.20 0.62
C ASP A 150 -26.89 26.48 -0.06
N PRO A 151 -25.74 27.14 -0.30
CA PRO A 151 -24.56 26.51 -0.93
C PRO A 151 -24.01 25.31 -0.11
N ARG A 152 -24.29 25.24 1.20
CA ARG A 152 -23.92 24.06 2.01
C ARG A 152 -24.83 22.87 1.75
N ALA A 153 -26.12 23.10 1.53
CA ALA A 153 -27.08 22.04 1.20
C ALA A 153 -26.79 21.44 -0.19
N GLU A 154 -26.40 22.28 -1.15
CA GLU A 154 -25.99 21.84 -2.49
C GLU A 154 -24.70 21.00 -2.44
N SER A 155 -23.70 21.44 -1.66
CA SER A 155 -22.44 20.71 -1.50
C SER A 155 -22.61 19.38 -0.77
N ALA A 156 -23.45 19.34 0.27
CA ALA A 156 -23.80 18.10 0.97
C ALA A 156 -24.56 17.13 0.04
N SER A 157 -25.43 17.65 -0.83
CA SER A 157 -26.15 16.86 -1.84
C SER A 157 -25.19 16.26 -2.88
N HIS A 158 -24.22 17.04 -3.36
CA HIS A 158 -23.18 16.54 -4.28
C HIS A 158 -22.29 15.46 -3.65
N ALA A 159 -21.94 15.60 -2.38
CA ALA A 159 -21.17 14.58 -1.67
C ALA A 159 -21.98 13.29 -1.46
N ALA A 160 -23.25 13.39 -1.06
CA ALA A 160 -24.15 12.24 -0.95
C ALA A 160 -24.32 11.52 -2.30
N LEU A 161 -24.45 12.28 -3.39
CA LEU A 161 -24.51 11.74 -4.75
C LEU A 161 -23.22 11.01 -5.13
N ALA A 162 -22.04 11.59 -4.87
CA ALA A 162 -20.77 10.94 -5.15
C ALA A 162 -20.63 9.60 -4.42
N ILE A 163 -21.01 9.53 -3.15
CA ILE A 163 -21.00 8.28 -2.36
C ILE A 163 -21.96 7.24 -2.96
N ALA A 164 -23.17 7.66 -3.36
CA ALA A 164 -24.15 6.77 -3.97
C ALA A 164 -23.66 6.21 -5.32
N LEU A 165 -23.00 7.04 -6.13
CA LEU A 165 -22.42 6.64 -7.41
C LEU A 165 -21.27 5.64 -7.23
N VAL A 166 -20.33 5.87 -6.29
CA VAL A 166 -19.24 4.92 -5.99
C VAL A 166 -19.82 3.58 -5.53
N ARG A 167 -20.79 3.59 -4.61
CA ARG A 167 -21.43 2.35 -4.11
C ARG A 167 -22.13 1.57 -5.22
N SER A 168 -22.87 2.26 -6.08
CA SER A 168 -23.56 1.68 -7.24
C SER A 168 -22.55 1.07 -8.22
N ALA A 169 -21.48 1.81 -8.54
CA ALA A 169 -20.43 1.34 -9.43
C ALA A 169 -19.68 0.13 -8.86
N LYS A 170 -19.35 0.14 -7.56
CA LYS A 170 -18.67 -0.98 -6.89
C LYS A 170 -19.49 -2.26 -6.97
N ALA A 171 -20.78 -2.20 -6.66
CA ALA A 171 -21.66 -3.36 -6.78
C ALA A 171 -21.73 -3.92 -8.21
N ALA A 172 -21.64 -3.05 -9.22
CA ALA A 172 -21.59 -3.45 -10.62
C ALA A 172 -20.24 -4.09 -11.00
N PHE A 173 -19.12 -3.59 -10.48
CA PHE A 173 -17.80 -4.20 -10.67
C PHE A 173 -17.67 -5.55 -9.94
N ASP A 174 -18.26 -5.69 -8.76
CA ASP A 174 -18.28 -6.96 -8.02
C ASP A 174 -19.12 -8.04 -8.70
N ALA A 175 -20.07 -7.63 -9.55
CA ALA A 175 -20.90 -8.53 -10.33
C ALA A 175 -20.30 -8.89 -11.71
N THR A 176 -19.16 -8.32 -12.11
CA THR A 176 -18.49 -8.68 -13.36
C THR A 176 -17.55 -9.88 -13.18
N ASP A 177 -17.48 -10.75 -14.19
CA ASP A 177 -16.52 -11.87 -14.24
C ASP A 177 -15.13 -11.43 -14.75
N ASP A 178 -14.99 -10.18 -15.21
CA ASP A 178 -13.71 -9.62 -15.69
C ASP A 178 -12.91 -9.01 -14.53
N GLU A 179 -11.92 -9.78 -14.03
CA GLU A 179 -11.05 -9.38 -12.92
C GLU A 179 -10.25 -8.10 -13.21
N LEU A 180 -9.86 -7.85 -14.46
CA LEU A 180 -9.07 -6.67 -14.82
C LEU A 180 -9.94 -5.41 -14.79
N GLN A 181 -11.18 -5.50 -15.31
CA GLN A 181 -12.15 -4.39 -15.22
C GLN A 181 -12.51 -4.09 -13.77
N ARG A 182 -12.69 -5.13 -12.94
CA ARG A 182 -12.92 -4.99 -11.50
C ARG A 182 -11.73 -4.31 -10.81
N ALA A 183 -10.51 -4.76 -11.07
CA ALA A 183 -9.29 -4.16 -10.52
C ALA A 183 -9.15 -2.69 -10.92
N ALA A 184 -9.43 -2.36 -12.18
CA ALA A 184 -9.39 -0.99 -12.70
C ALA A 184 -10.41 -0.08 -12.01
N GLY A 185 -11.63 -0.57 -11.78
CA GLY A 185 -12.66 0.12 -11.01
C GLY A 185 -12.23 0.41 -9.57
N LEU A 186 -11.76 -0.63 -8.86
CA LEU A 186 -11.31 -0.54 -7.47
C LEU A 186 -10.10 0.41 -7.31
N ALA A 187 -9.10 0.34 -8.20
CA ALA A 187 -7.94 1.24 -8.16
C ALA A 187 -8.36 2.71 -8.32
N ARG A 188 -9.39 2.98 -9.13
CA ARG A 188 -9.94 4.33 -9.30
C ARG A 188 -10.82 4.76 -8.13
N HIS A 189 -11.59 3.84 -7.54
CA HIS A 189 -12.32 4.10 -6.30
C HIS A 189 -11.36 4.47 -5.17
N ALA A 190 -10.26 3.74 -5.01
CA ALA A 190 -9.21 4.08 -4.06
C ALA A 190 -8.69 5.52 -4.22
N ARG A 191 -8.53 6.00 -5.47
CA ARG A 191 -8.19 7.40 -5.75
C ARG A 191 -9.27 8.38 -5.33
N ILE A 192 -10.54 8.09 -5.64
CA ILE A 192 -11.68 8.92 -5.24
C ILE A 192 -11.74 9.01 -3.71
N GLU A 193 -11.52 7.90 -3.02
CA GLU A 193 -11.50 7.82 -1.56
C GLU A 193 -10.37 8.65 -0.95
N LEU A 194 -9.17 8.66 -1.55
CA LEU A 194 -8.08 9.55 -1.15
C LEU A 194 -8.41 11.03 -1.35
N LEU A 195 -9.04 11.37 -2.48
CA LEU A 195 -9.52 12.73 -2.72
C LEU A 195 -10.58 13.11 -1.68
N ALA A 196 -11.41 12.17 -1.25
CA ALA A 196 -12.35 12.34 -0.15
C ALA A 196 -11.74 12.23 1.26
N ARG A 197 -10.39 12.10 1.39
CA ARG A 197 -9.67 11.94 2.67
C ARG A 197 -10.09 10.72 3.50
N ARG A 198 -10.73 9.72 2.88
CA ARG A 198 -11.11 8.43 3.52
C ARG A 198 -10.00 7.41 3.31
N ILE A 199 -8.90 7.60 4.05
CA ILE A 199 -7.67 6.81 3.91
C ILE A 199 -7.94 5.31 4.10
N ASP A 200 -8.70 4.92 5.12
CA ASP A 200 -8.96 3.49 5.39
C ASP A 200 -9.76 2.83 4.26
N ALA A 201 -10.78 3.52 3.71
CA ALA A 201 -11.51 3.02 2.55
C ALA A 201 -10.62 2.95 1.30
N ALA A 202 -9.79 3.96 1.04
CA ALA A 202 -8.85 3.95 -0.07
C ALA A 202 -7.86 2.79 0.02
N MET A 203 -7.39 2.49 1.23
CA MET A 203 -6.50 1.36 1.51
C MET A 203 -7.18 0.02 1.20
N ASP A 204 -8.41 -0.18 1.69
CA ASP A 204 -9.18 -1.40 1.44
C ASP A 204 -9.39 -1.64 -0.06
N GLU A 205 -9.82 -0.61 -0.79
CA GLU A 205 -9.98 -0.66 -2.26
C GLU A 205 -8.64 -0.94 -2.96
N ALA A 206 -7.53 -0.35 -2.51
CA ALA A 206 -6.21 -0.57 -3.09
C ALA A 206 -5.69 -1.99 -2.84
N VAL A 207 -5.90 -2.56 -1.65
CA VAL A 207 -5.55 -3.96 -1.33
C VAL A 207 -6.37 -4.93 -2.18
N GLU A 208 -7.66 -4.66 -2.35
CA GLU A 208 -8.55 -5.47 -3.17
C GLU A 208 -8.13 -5.42 -4.64
N ALA A 209 -7.91 -4.21 -5.20
CA ALA A 209 -7.41 -4.01 -6.55
C ALA A 209 -6.08 -4.72 -6.79
N ALA A 210 -5.11 -4.53 -5.89
CA ALA A 210 -3.80 -5.16 -5.93
C ALA A 210 -3.89 -6.70 -6.01
N SER A 211 -4.92 -7.28 -5.40
CA SER A 211 -5.09 -8.72 -5.35
C SER A 211 -5.64 -9.37 -6.61
N LEU A 212 -6.31 -8.58 -7.44
CA LEU A 212 -6.84 -9.01 -8.74
C LEU A 212 -5.80 -8.83 -9.86
N LEU A 213 -4.70 -8.09 -9.60
CA LEU A 213 -3.66 -7.80 -10.60
C LEU A 213 -2.58 -8.88 -10.64
N ASP A 214 -2.96 -10.07 -11.14
CA ASP A 214 -2.04 -11.20 -11.33
C ASP A 214 -0.92 -10.85 -12.35
N PRO A 215 0.37 -11.15 -12.07
CA PRO A 215 1.45 -11.04 -13.03
C PRO A 215 1.26 -11.84 -14.33
N ALA A 216 0.37 -12.84 -14.35
CA ALA A 216 0.04 -13.65 -15.53
C ALA A 216 -0.99 -12.98 -16.45
N LEU A 217 -1.58 -11.85 -16.06
CA LEU A 217 -2.50 -11.10 -16.93
C LEU A 217 -1.78 -10.66 -18.21
N LEU A 218 -2.50 -10.77 -19.34
CA LEU A 218 -1.95 -10.40 -20.64
C LEU A 218 -1.64 -8.89 -20.69
N PRO A 219 -0.46 -8.49 -21.24
CA PRO A 219 -0.12 -7.08 -21.41
C PRO A 219 -1.16 -6.32 -22.23
N SER A 220 -1.68 -5.22 -21.69
CA SER A 220 -2.65 -4.34 -22.34
C SER A 220 -2.51 -2.91 -21.82
N ALA A 221 -3.05 -1.93 -22.56
CA ALA A 221 -3.08 -0.54 -22.11
C ALA A 221 -3.90 -0.37 -20.81
N LEU A 222 -5.00 -1.12 -20.67
CA LEU A 222 -5.82 -1.13 -19.45
C LEU A 222 -5.02 -1.62 -18.23
N LEU A 223 -4.26 -2.72 -18.38
CA LEU A 223 -3.42 -3.23 -17.30
C LEU A 223 -2.32 -2.24 -16.91
N ALA A 224 -1.60 -1.66 -17.88
CA ALA A 224 -0.56 -0.67 -17.62
C ALA A 224 -1.13 0.60 -16.93
N GLY A 225 -2.29 1.08 -17.37
CA GLY A 225 -2.98 2.21 -16.75
C GLY A 225 -3.50 1.91 -15.35
N THR A 226 -4.00 0.70 -15.12
CA THR A 226 -4.50 0.26 -13.80
C THR A 226 -3.36 0.15 -12.79
N LEU A 227 -2.24 -0.48 -13.17
CA LEU A 227 -1.03 -0.58 -12.36
C LEU A 227 -0.49 0.82 -12.02
N SER A 228 -0.46 1.74 -13.00
CA SER A 228 -0.01 3.12 -12.76
C SER A 228 -0.95 3.89 -11.82
N THR A 229 -2.27 3.69 -11.96
CA THR A 229 -3.25 4.32 -11.08
C THR A 229 -3.08 3.85 -9.64
N LEU A 230 -2.96 2.53 -9.45
CA LEU A 230 -2.72 1.92 -8.15
C LEU A 230 -1.38 2.38 -7.55
N ALA A 231 -0.30 2.43 -8.35
CA ALA A 231 0.99 2.94 -7.90
C ALA A 231 0.89 4.38 -7.39
N GLY A 232 0.17 5.25 -8.11
CA GLY A 232 -0.06 6.63 -7.66
C GLY A 232 -0.88 6.71 -6.37
N VAL A 233 -1.89 5.86 -6.20
CA VAL A 233 -2.67 5.73 -4.95
C VAL A 233 -1.77 5.31 -3.79
N LEU A 234 -0.94 4.28 -3.99
CA LEU A 234 0.01 3.78 -3.00
C LEU A 234 1.08 4.82 -2.64
N ALA A 235 1.52 5.62 -3.60
CA ALA A 235 2.46 6.71 -3.34
C ALA A 235 1.80 7.82 -2.51
N ASP A 236 0.55 8.18 -2.80
CA ASP A 236 -0.22 9.15 -2.00
C ASP A 236 -0.46 8.65 -0.56
N LEU A 237 -0.55 7.32 -0.38
CA LEU A 237 -0.60 6.60 0.89
C LEU A 237 0.78 6.37 1.54
N GLU A 238 1.84 6.89 0.94
CA GLU A 238 3.24 6.77 1.40
C GLU A 238 3.76 5.32 1.50
N LEU A 239 3.20 4.41 0.73
CA LEU A 239 3.70 3.06 0.56
C LEU A 239 4.71 3.01 -0.62
N MET A 240 5.71 3.90 -0.57
CA MET A 240 6.64 4.15 -1.68
C MET A 240 7.31 2.88 -2.25
N PRO A 241 7.81 1.91 -1.45
CA PRO A 241 8.37 0.68 -2.00
C PRO A 241 7.36 -0.12 -2.84
N LEU A 242 6.10 -0.15 -2.42
CA LEU A 242 5.04 -0.84 -3.15
C LEU A 242 4.61 -0.05 -4.39
N ALA A 243 4.54 1.27 -4.28
CA ALA A 243 4.26 2.16 -5.41
C ALA A 243 5.29 1.97 -6.53
N LEU A 244 6.58 1.90 -6.19
CA LEU A 244 7.66 1.64 -7.14
C LEU A 244 7.55 0.26 -7.80
N ASP A 245 7.21 -0.79 -7.04
CA ASP A 245 7.01 -2.14 -7.58
C ASP A 245 5.87 -2.17 -8.62
N TYR A 246 4.71 -1.61 -8.27
CA TYR A 246 3.57 -1.54 -9.19
C TYR A 246 3.84 -0.63 -10.40
N GLN A 247 4.56 0.48 -10.22
CA GLN A 247 4.90 1.37 -11.34
C GLN A 247 5.94 0.75 -12.28
N ARG A 248 6.89 -0.02 -11.76
CA ARG A 248 7.85 -0.78 -12.57
C ARG A 248 7.13 -1.84 -13.40
N ARG A 249 6.22 -2.60 -12.77
CA ARG A 249 5.34 -3.54 -13.47
C ARG A 249 4.48 -2.85 -14.53
N ALA A 250 3.98 -1.64 -14.27
CA ALA A 250 3.24 -0.85 -15.24
C ALA A 250 4.09 -0.51 -16.48
N HIS A 251 5.33 -0.07 -16.26
CA HIS A 251 6.28 0.22 -17.34
C HIS A 251 6.63 -1.03 -18.16
N GLU A 252 6.95 -2.15 -17.50
CA GLU A 252 7.20 -3.43 -18.16
C GLU A 252 6.00 -3.91 -18.98
N THR A 253 4.79 -3.76 -18.43
CA THR A 253 3.54 -4.10 -19.12
C THR A 253 3.34 -3.23 -20.36
N ALA A 254 3.60 -1.92 -20.26
CA ALA A 254 3.50 -1.01 -21.40
C ALA A 254 4.48 -1.39 -22.52
N VAL A 255 5.73 -1.73 -22.17
CA VAL A 255 6.74 -2.20 -23.13
C VAL A 255 6.31 -3.52 -23.79
N ALA A 256 5.82 -4.47 -23.01
CA ALA A 256 5.36 -5.76 -23.51
C ALA A 256 4.12 -5.62 -24.43
N ALA A 257 3.18 -4.73 -24.08
CA ALA A 257 2.02 -4.45 -24.90
C ALA A 257 2.40 -3.77 -26.22
N ALA A 258 3.33 -2.81 -26.20
CA ALA A 258 3.85 -2.15 -27.40
C ALA A 258 4.61 -3.10 -28.34
N ALA A 259 5.31 -4.10 -27.79
CA ALA A 259 6.06 -5.07 -28.57
C ALA A 259 5.19 -6.18 -29.20
N THR A 260 3.98 -6.41 -28.68
CA THR A 260 3.12 -7.54 -29.09
C THR A 260 2.17 -7.13 -30.21
N PRO A 261 2.26 -7.72 -31.42
CA PRO A 261 1.37 -7.37 -32.51
C PRO A 261 -0.10 -7.65 -32.17
N GLY A 262 -0.96 -6.62 -32.29
CA GLY A 262 -2.39 -6.73 -32.02
C GLY A 262 -2.79 -6.69 -30.54
N ALA A 263 -1.85 -6.51 -29.60
CA ALA A 263 -2.16 -6.33 -28.19
C ALA A 263 -2.75 -4.94 -27.87
N LEU A 264 -2.41 -3.94 -28.68
CA LEU A 264 -2.98 -2.59 -28.61
C LEU A 264 -3.92 -2.38 -29.80
N ARG A 265 -5.13 -1.91 -29.51
CA ARG A 265 -6.13 -1.48 -30.49
C ARG A 265 -5.87 -0.03 -30.88
N PRO A 266 -6.39 0.44 -32.04
CA PRO A 266 -6.28 1.84 -32.42
C PRO A 266 -6.85 2.81 -31.36
N GLU A 267 -7.88 2.39 -30.62
CA GLU A 267 -8.45 3.16 -29.50
C GLU A 267 -7.54 3.27 -28.26
N ASP A 268 -6.53 2.40 -28.10
CA ASP A 268 -5.60 2.39 -26.96
C ASP A 268 -4.55 3.51 -27.04
N GLY A 269 -4.47 4.22 -28.17
CA GLY A 269 -3.51 5.28 -28.43
C GLY A 269 -2.18 4.77 -28.98
N ASP A 270 -1.21 5.68 -29.07
CA ASP A 270 0.12 5.40 -29.60
C ASP A 270 0.94 4.53 -28.61
N PRO A 271 1.47 3.35 -29.04
CA PRO A 271 2.30 2.49 -28.20
C PRO A 271 3.50 3.21 -27.59
N ASP A 272 4.16 4.10 -28.34
CA ASP A 272 5.34 4.82 -27.86
C ASP A 272 4.96 5.84 -26.78
N VAL A 273 3.80 6.48 -26.92
CA VAL A 273 3.24 7.39 -25.91
C VAL A 273 2.87 6.61 -24.63
N LEU A 274 2.30 5.40 -24.75
CA LEU A 274 1.99 4.55 -23.60
C LEU A 274 3.26 4.21 -22.80
N VAL A 275 4.31 3.74 -23.49
CA VAL A 275 5.61 3.40 -22.86
C VAL A 275 6.24 4.63 -22.23
N ALA A 276 6.28 5.76 -22.94
CA ALA A 276 6.88 6.99 -22.45
C ALA A 276 6.16 7.56 -21.22
N ARG A 277 4.83 7.50 -21.17
CA ARG A 277 4.05 7.90 -19.99
C ARG A 277 4.36 7.03 -18.79
N ALA A 278 4.38 5.71 -18.95
CA ALA A 278 4.70 4.79 -17.86
C ALA A 278 6.14 4.97 -17.34
N ALA A 279 7.09 5.22 -18.25
CA ALA A 279 8.47 5.55 -17.91
C ALA A 279 8.59 6.87 -17.13
N THR A 280 7.87 7.90 -17.57
CA THR A 280 7.86 9.23 -16.91
C THR A 280 7.33 9.12 -15.48
N CYS A 281 6.20 8.43 -15.27
CA CYS A 281 5.65 8.20 -13.94
C CYS A 281 6.61 7.37 -13.04
N LEU A 282 7.31 6.37 -13.59
CA LEU A 282 8.33 5.63 -12.84
C LEU A 282 9.50 6.53 -12.44
N GLY A 283 9.98 7.35 -13.38
CA GLY A 283 11.07 8.29 -13.13
C GLY A 283 10.71 9.33 -12.07
N GLU A 284 9.46 9.80 -12.03
CA GLU A 284 8.96 10.70 -10.98
C GLU A 284 9.03 10.05 -9.59
N LEU A 285 8.55 8.80 -9.44
CA LEU A 285 8.64 8.09 -8.17
C LEU A 285 10.10 7.83 -7.75
N CYS A 286 10.98 7.50 -8.70
CA CYS A 286 12.42 7.36 -8.42
C CYS A 286 13.04 8.67 -7.95
N ALA A 287 12.71 9.80 -8.58
CA ALA A 287 13.20 11.11 -8.16
C ALA A 287 12.69 11.49 -6.76
N GLU A 288 11.43 11.19 -6.44
CA GLU A 288 10.89 11.42 -5.10
C GLU A 288 11.58 10.57 -4.02
N LEU A 289 11.80 9.29 -4.28
CA LEU A 289 12.57 8.43 -3.37
C LEU A 289 14.02 8.93 -3.23
N GLY A 290 14.63 9.40 -4.32
CA GLY A 290 15.94 10.02 -4.30
C GLY A 290 16.00 11.23 -3.37
N GLU A 291 15.00 12.11 -3.40
CA GLU A 291 14.93 13.26 -2.47
C GLU A 291 14.77 12.80 -1.02
N ALA A 292 13.90 11.83 -0.75
CA ALA A 292 13.74 11.28 0.60
C ALA A 292 15.06 10.70 1.14
N LEU A 293 15.83 9.99 0.31
CA LEU A 293 17.14 9.44 0.70
C LEU A 293 18.21 10.52 0.90
N LEU A 294 18.14 11.63 0.16
CA LEU A 294 19.00 12.79 0.43
C LEU A 294 18.68 13.38 1.81
N ASP A 295 17.40 13.45 2.16
CA ASP A 295 16.95 13.96 3.45
C ASP A 295 17.38 13.05 4.61
N ASP A 296 17.36 11.74 4.40
CA ASP A 296 17.87 10.74 5.34
C ASP A 296 19.40 10.72 5.46
N GLY A 297 20.11 11.56 4.68
CA GLY A 297 21.58 11.66 4.71
C GLY A 297 22.29 10.49 4.02
N VAL A 298 21.64 9.85 3.04
CA VAL A 298 22.17 8.69 2.30
C VAL A 298 22.39 9.03 0.81
N PRO A 299 23.31 9.96 0.48
CA PRO A 299 23.44 10.50 -0.87
C PRO A 299 23.86 9.47 -1.94
N ASP A 300 24.64 8.45 -1.56
CA ASP A 300 25.07 7.40 -2.49
C ASP A 300 23.88 6.55 -2.97
N ALA A 301 22.94 6.24 -2.08
CA ALA A 301 21.72 5.52 -2.43
C ALA A 301 20.77 6.40 -3.26
N ALA A 302 20.66 7.69 -2.91
CA ALA A 302 19.86 8.65 -3.65
C ALA A 302 20.32 8.81 -5.11
N ALA A 303 21.64 8.87 -5.34
CA ALA A 303 22.22 9.04 -6.67
C ALA A 303 21.80 7.95 -7.66
N ALA A 304 21.67 6.70 -7.21
CA ALA A 304 21.22 5.59 -8.05
C ALA A 304 19.78 5.80 -8.55
N HIS A 305 18.88 6.28 -7.69
CA HIS A 305 17.50 6.55 -8.06
C HIS A 305 17.36 7.76 -8.98
N PHE A 306 18.15 8.83 -8.79
CA PHE A 306 18.18 9.95 -9.73
C PHE A 306 18.75 9.55 -11.10
N ALA A 307 19.77 8.67 -11.13
CA ALA A 307 20.31 8.15 -12.38
C ALA A 307 19.26 7.32 -13.15
N GLU A 308 18.49 6.48 -12.44
CA GLU A 308 17.37 5.74 -13.03
C GLU A 308 16.28 6.69 -13.55
N ALA A 309 15.89 7.70 -12.76
CA ALA A 309 14.90 8.71 -13.16
C ALA A 309 15.33 9.46 -14.43
N ARG A 310 16.62 9.83 -14.53
CA ARG A 310 17.19 10.45 -15.72
C ARG A 310 17.08 9.54 -16.94
N ALA A 311 17.50 8.28 -16.83
CA ALA A 311 17.47 7.33 -17.93
C ALA A 311 16.06 7.10 -18.46
N LEU A 312 15.07 6.96 -17.56
CA LEU A 312 13.66 6.80 -17.91
C LEU A 312 13.10 8.05 -18.62
N ALA A 313 13.46 9.25 -18.16
CA ALA A 313 13.03 10.49 -18.78
C ALA A 313 13.67 10.70 -20.17
N GLU A 314 14.96 10.39 -20.33
CA GLU A 314 15.64 10.42 -21.63
C GLU A 314 15.03 9.42 -22.63
N GLN A 315 14.69 8.22 -22.16
CA GLN A 315 13.96 7.23 -22.96
C GLN A 315 12.58 7.77 -23.38
N ALA A 316 11.81 8.32 -22.44
CA ALA A 316 10.49 8.89 -22.73
C ALA A 316 10.57 10.01 -23.79
N LEU A 317 11.53 10.94 -23.64
CA LEU A 317 11.74 12.03 -24.61
C LEU A 317 12.15 11.55 -26.00
N THR A 318 12.79 10.39 -26.10
CA THR A 318 13.18 9.79 -27.38
C THR A 318 11.99 9.15 -28.08
N LEU A 319 11.05 8.57 -27.32
CA LEU A 319 9.87 7.90 -27.84
C LEU A 319 8.72 8.87 -28.17
N LEU A 320 8.60 9.97 -27.44
CA LEU A 320 7.45 10.86 -27.58
C LEU A 320 7.42 11.60 -28.92
N PRO A 321 6.29 11.58 -29.66
CA PRO A 321 6.14 12.36 -30.86
C PRO A 321 6.05 13.86 -30.52
N PRO A 322 6.51 14.76 -31.42
CA PRO A 322 6.57 16.20 -31.16
C PRO A 322 5.20 16.86 -30.96
N GLU A 323 4.11 16.19 -31.31
CA GLU A 323 2.73 16.67 -31.12
C GLU A 323 2.18 16.41 -29.70
N SER A 324 2.91 15.63 -28.88
CA SER A 324 2.50 15.27 -27.51
C SER A 324 3.02 16.27 -26.46
N ASP A 325 2.70 17.55 -26.63
CA ASP A 325 3.25 18.66 -25.83
C ASP A 325 3.23 18.40 -24.32
N ALA A 326 2.10 17.97 -23.76
CA ALA A 326 1.96 17.73 -22.31
C ALA A 326 2.85 16.58 -21.81
N ALA A 327 2.94 15.48 -22.55
CA ALA A 327 3.78 14.33 -22.16
C ALA A 327 5.28 14.65 -22.28
N VAL A 328 5.65 15.44 -23.30
CA VAL A 328 7.02 15.93 -23.47
C VAL A 328 7.41 16.83 -22.29
N VAL A 329 6.55 17.76 -21.90
CA VAL A 329 6.81 18.64 -20.74
C VAL A 329 6.91 17.83 -19.45
N ALA A 330 6.06 16.83 -19.24
CA ALA A 330 6.17 15.93 -18.09
C ALA A 330 7.52 15.22 -18.01
N ALA A 331 7.99 14.63 -19.12
CA ALA A 331 9.29 13.99 -19.17
C ALA A 331 10.45 15.00 -18.96
N GLN A 332 10.32 16.23 -19.46
CA GLN A 332 11.30 17.30 -19.23
C GLN A 332 11.38 17.72 -17.75
N VAL A 333 10.25 17.77 -17.04
CA VAL A 333 10.21 18.07 -15.60
C VAL A 333 10.95 16.99 -14.81
N VAL A 334 10.65 15.71 -15.07
CA VAL A 334 11.34 14.58 -14.42
C VAL A 334 12.83 14.58 -14.73
N HIS A 335 13.21 14.80 -15.98
CA HIS A 335 14.62 14.93 -16.37
C HIS A 335 15.31 16.08 -15.63
N GLY A 336 14.69 17.27 -15.58
CA GLY A 336 15.20 18.42 -14.85
C GLY A 336 15.36 18.14 -13.36
N TRP A 337 14.38 17.48 -12.74
CA TRP A 337 14.45 17.08 -11.33
C TRP A 337 15.60 16.08 -11.08
N ALA A 338 15.75 15.06 -11.93
CA ALA A 338 16.86 14.11 -11.82
C ALA A 338 18.23 14.80 -11.91
N LEU A 339 18.41 15.76 -12.82
CA LEU A 339 19.62 16.57 -12.90
C LEU A 339 19.89 17.36 -11.60
N VAL A 340 18.85 17.95 -11.00
CA VAL A 340 18.97 18.67 -9.72
C VAL A 340 19.42 17.73 -8.61
N GLY A 341 18.89 16.50 -8.56
CA GLY A 341 19.29 15.43 -7.63
C GLY A 341 20.74 14.98 -7.80
N LEU A 342 21.22 14.89 -9.04
CA LEU A 342 22.62 14.54 -9.38
C LEU A 342 23.61 15.69 -9.19
N GLY A 343 23.15 16.87 -8.74
CA GLY A 343 24.00 18.05 -8.55
C GLY A 343 24.21 18.89 -9.81
N GLU A 344 23.63 18.52 -10.95
CA GLU A 344 23.67 19.24 -12.24
C GLU A 344 22.61 20.37 -12.33
N HIS A 345 22.33 21.05 -11.22
CA HIS A 345 21.23 22.03 -11.09
C HIS A 345 21.34 23.21 -12.08
N ALA A 346 22.55 23.65 -12.44
CA ALA A 346 22.74 24.71 -13.44
C ALA A 346 22.22 24.32 -14.84
N ALA A 347 22.35 23.05 -15.24
CA ALA A 347 21.84 22.54 -16.50
C ALA A 347 20.30 22.37 -16.49
N ALA A 348 19.72 22.13 -15.30
CA ALA A 348 18.29 21.90 -15.13
C ALA A 348 17.44 23.19 -15.20
N ILE A 349 17.96 24.33 -14.75
CA ILE A 349 17.18 25.58 -14.59
C ILE A 349 16.55 26.07 -15.90
N GLY A 350 17.30 26.05 -17.00
CA GLY A 350 16.81 26.50 -18.31
C GLY A 350 15.57 25.72 -18.77
N PRO A 351 15.68 24.38 -18.88
CA PRO A 351 14.56 23.49 -19.17
C PRO A 351 13.39 23.64 -18.19
N LEU A 352 13.65 23.66 -16.87
CA LEU A 352 12.59 23.77 -15.86
C LEU A 352 11.82 25.09 -15.95
N ARG A 353 12.50 26.21 -16.23
CA ARG A 353 11.83 27.50 -16.52
C ARG A 353 10.95 27.44 -17.76
N ALA A 354 11.34 26.69 -18.79
CA ALA A 354 10.52 26.49 -19.98
C ALA A 354 9.29 25.63 -19.67
N ALA A 355 9.46 24.57 -18.87
CA ALA A 355 8.36 23.72 -18.41
C ALA A 355 7.31 24.51 -17.61
N VAL A 356 7.72 25.31 -16.61
CA VAL A 356 6.80 26.16 -15.83
C VAL A 356 5.95 27.08 -16.72
N ARG A 357 6.56 27.69 -17.75
CA ARG A 357 5.83 28.53 -18.70
C ARG A 357 4.86 27.73 -19.58
N ALA A 358 5.24 26.52 -19.98
CA ALA A 358 4.41 25.67 -20.82
C ALA A 358 3.19 25.11 -20.07
N THR A 359 3.29 24.95 -18.74
CA THR A 359 2.22 24.40 -17.91
C THR A 359 1.26 25.46 -17.35
N THR A 360 1.60 26.75 -17.48
CA THR A 360 0.80 27.84 -16.90
C THR A 360 -0.62 27.86 -17.47
N GLY A 361 -1.63 27.68 -16.61
CA GLY A 361 -3.05 27.64 -17.02
C GLY A 361 -3.44 26.34 -17.75
N GLY A 362 -2.67 25.27 -17.54
CA GLY A 362 -2.87 23.95 -18.10
C GLY A 362 -3.02 22.87 -17.02
N ASP A 363 -2.10 21.92 -17.00
CA ASP A 363 -2.07 20.86 -15.98
C ASP A 363 -1.44 21.38 -14.69
N GLU A 364 -2.29 21.62 -13.69
CA GLU A 364 -1.91 22.21 -12.40
C GLU A 364 -1.00 21.31 -11.57
N ALA A 365 -1.14 19.98 -11.68
CA ALA A 365 -0.26 19.06 -10.98
C ALA A 365 1.14 19.07 -11.59
N LEU A 366 1.21 19.08 -12.92
CA LEU A 366 2.48 19.20 -13.63
C LEU A 366 3.12 20.57 -13.40
N GLN A 367 2.33 21.65 -13.32
CA GLN A 367 2.81 22.99 -12.97
C GLN A 367 3.42 23.02 -11.57
N ALA A 368 2.74 22.48 -10.56
CA ALA A 368 3.26 22.40 -9.19
C ALA A 368 4.56 21.59 -9.12
N ALA A 369 4.66 20.47 -9.84
CA ALA A 369 5.88 19.67 -9.92
C ALA A 369 7.04 20.43 -10.60
N ALA A 370 6.77 21.15 -11.70
CA ALA A 370 7.75 21.98 -12.39
C ALA A 370 8.28 23.13 -11.51
N LEU A 371 7.38 23.82 -10.79
CA LEU A 371 7.70 24.88 -9.85
C LEU A 371 8.56 24.36 -8.68
N LEU A 372 8.20 23.21 -8.11
CA LEU A 372 8.95 22.56 -7.03
C LEU A 372 10.38 22.19 -7.49
N ALA A 373 10.50 21.53 -8.65
CA ALA A 373 11.80 21.16 -9.21
C ALA A 373 12.66 22.40 -9.53
N LEU A 374 12.07 23.47 -10.07
CA LEU A 374 12.77 24.73 -10.32
C LEU A 374 13.21 25.41 -9.01
N GLY A 375 12.34 25.45 -8.01
CA GLY A 375 12.65 26.00 -6.68
C GLY A 375 13.83 25.29 -6.02
N ARG A 376 13.85 23.95 -6.08
CA ARG A 376 15.00 23.13 -5.64
C ARG A 376 16.28 23.48 -6.40
N ALA A 377 16.20 23.63 -7.73
CA ALA A 377 17.35 23.97 -8.55
C ALA A 377 17.94 25.33 -8.18
N LEU A 378 17.08 26.34 -7.98
CA LEU A 378 17.48 27.70 -7.58
C LEU A 378 18.06 27.73 -6.17
N ARG A 379 17.46 27.01 -5.22
CA ARG A 379 17.97 26.87 -3.84
C ARG A 379 19.38 26.28 -3.84
N ARG A 380 19.58 25.15 -4.55
CA ARG A 380 20.90 24.50 -4.67
C ARG A 380 21.93 25.35 -5.43
N GLN A 381 21.50 26.28 -6.28
CA GLN A 381 22.37 27.27 -6.92
C GLN A 381 22.75 28.45 -5.99
N GLY A 382 22.03 28.62 -4.88
CA GLY A 382 22.19 29.76 -3.96
C GLY A 382 21.32 30.98 -4.30
N ASP A 383 20.35 30.87 -5.22
CA ASP A 383 19.36 31.91 -5.50
C ASP A 383 18.15 31.77 -4.56
N GLY A 384 18.30 32.19 -3.31
CA GLY A 384 17.26 32.02 -2.29
C GLY A 384 15.99 32.82 -2.57
N GLY A 385 16.09 33.99 -3.20
CA GLY A 385 14.92 34.82 -3.55
C GLY A 385 14.09 34.19 -4.67
N GLY A 386 14.76 33.71 -5.74
CA GLY A 386 14.09 32.96 -6.79
C GLY A 386 13.52 31.64 -6.29
N ALA A 387 14.21 30.94 -5.37
CA ALA A 387 13.70 29.72 -4.77
C ALA A 387 12.42 29.94 -3.95
N ASP A 388 12.38 30.98 -3.10
CA ASP A 388 11.21 31.33 -2.28
C ASP A 388 9.96 31.52 -3.15
N GLU A 389 10.07 32.33 -4.21
CA GLU A 389 8.97 32.62 -5.13
C GLU A 389 8.41 31.34 -5.78
N GLN A 390 9.28 30.49 -6.34
CA GLN A 390 8.83 29.28 -7.04
C GLN A 390 8.26 28.24 -6.07
N LEU A 391 8.87 28.06 -4.90
CA LEU A 391 8.41 27.09 -3.90
C LEU A 391 7.10 27.53 -3.23
N ALA A 392 6.93 28.82 -2.95
CA ALA A 392 5.69 29.36 -2.42
C ALA A 392 4.54 29.21 -3.42
N GLN A 393 4.80 29.44 -4.71
CA GLN A 393 3.82 29.19 -5.77
C GLN A 393 3.49 27.69 -5.90
N ALA A 394 4.49 26.81 -5.81
CA ALA A 394 4.27 25.36 -5.81
C ALA A 394 3.38 24.93 -4.64
N LEU A 395 3.62 25.48 -3.44
CA LEU A 395 2.80 25.23 -2.26
C LEU A 395 1.36 25.70 -2.46
N ALA A 396 1.16 26.91 -3.00
CA ALA A 396 -0.16 27.46 -3.27
C ALA A 396 -0.96 26.57 -4.24
N THR A 397 -0.39 26.27 -5.41
CA THR A 397 -1.02 25.39 -6.41
C THR A 397 -1.29 24.00 -5.84
N ALA A 398 -0.34 23.42 -5.11
CA ALA A 398 -0.53 22.10 -4.50
C ALA A 398 -1.63 22.10 -3.41
N THR A 399 -1.78 23.20 -2.67
CA THR A 399 -2.83 23.33 -1.65
C THR A 399 -4.20 23.51 -2.30
N GLU A 400 -4.31 24.38 -3.29
CA GLU A 400 -5.56 24.68 -4.00
C GLU A 400 -6.13 23.43 -4.70
N HIS A 401 -5.28 22.65 -5.36
CA HIS A 401 -5.70 21.46 -6.09
C HIS A 401 -5.64 20.17 -5.26
N GLY A 402 -5.27 20.27 -3.99
CA GLY A 402 -5.22 19.15 -3.06
C GLY A 402 -4.25 18.04 -3.50
N LEU A 403 -3.01 18.43 -3.79
CA LEU A 403 -1.90 17.58 -4.20
C LEU A 403 -0.99 17.31 -3.00
N PRO A 404 -1.28 16.29 -2.18
CA PRO A 404 -0.71 16.18 -0.84
C PRO A 404 0.82 15.94 -0.87
N ARG A 405 1.32 15.10 -1.78
CA ARG A 405 2.77 14.84 -1.93
C ARG A 405 3.55 16.10 -2.29
N LEU A 406 3.08 16.82 -3.31
CA LEU A 406 3.72 18.06 -3.76
C LEU A 406 3.62 19.18 -2.70
N ARG A 407 2.49 19.28 -1.98
CA ARG A 407 2.32 20.22 -0.87
C ARG A 407 3.36 20.00 0.22
N ARG A 408 3.52 18.76 0.69
CA ARG A 408 4.56 18.42 1.70
C ARG A 408 5.95 18.78 1.21
N ALA A 409 6.27 18.38 -0.03
CA ALA A 409 7.58 18.57 -0.60
C ALA A 409 7.89 20.08 -0.67
N ALA A 410 6.92 20.90 -1.07
CA ALA A 410 7.05 22.35 -1.06
C ALA A 410 7.21 22.91 0.37
N LEU A 411 6.40 22.48 1.34
CA LEU A 411 6.54 22.89 2.76
C LEU A 411 7.93 22.57 3.31
N ARG A 412 8.44 21.37 3.03
CA ARG A 412 9.77 20.92 3.47
C ARG A 412 10.89 21.72 2.83
N GLU A 413 10.81 21.97 1.52
CA GLU A 413 11.82 22.78 0.81
C GLU A 413 11.79 24.24 1.27
N LEU A 414 10.62 24.83 1.52
CA LEU A 414 10.51 26.19 2.09
C LEU A 414 11.08 26.26 3.52
N CYS A 415 10.79 25.26 4.34
CA CYS A 415 11.39 25.15 5.67
C CYS A 415 12.92 25.09 5.60
N THR A 416 13.45 24.23 4.72
CA THR A 416 14.90 24.10 4.51
C THR A 416 15.52 25.39 3.99
N LEU A 417 14.88 26.04 3.00
CA LEU A 417 15.34 27.30 2.44
C LEU A 417 15.44 28.40 3.51
N HIS A 418 14.38 28.60 4.30
CA HIS A 418 14.39 29.65 5.32
C HIS A 418 15.30 29.32 6.50
N ALA A 419 15.54 28.05 6.79
CA ALA A 419 16.60 27.65 7.73
C ALA A 419 18.00 27.99 7.19
N GLU A 420 18.28 27.74 5.90
CA GLU A 420 19.54 28.11 5.24
C GLU A 420 19.75 29.63 5.18
N LEU A 421 18.66 30.41 5.15
CA LEU A 421 18.67 31.87 5.17
C LEU A 421 18.67 32.48 6.58
N ASP A 422 18.69 31.67 7.64
CA ASP A 422 18.59 32.09 9.05
C ASP A 422 17.33 32.93 9.37
N ASP A 423 16.22 32.65 8.68
CA ASP A 423 14.90 33.29 8.89
C ASP A 423 13.95 32.34 9.61
N ALA A 424 14.14 32.21 10.93
CA ALA A 424 13.29 31.38 11.78
C ALA A 424 11.81 31.82 11.77
N GLY A 425 11.53 33.10 11.53
CA GLY A 425 10.18 33.65 11.51
C GLY A 425 9.35 33.11 10.33
N ARG A 426 9.98 32.95 9.16
CA ARG A 426 9.37 32.32 7.99
C ARG A 426 9.46 30.79 8.00
N ALA A 427 10.51 30.20 8.57
CA ALA A 427 10.66 28.75 8.62
C ALA A 427 9.63 28.06 9.53
N LEU A 428 9.30 28.66 10.68
CA LEU A 428 8.47 28.01 11.71
C LEU A 428 7.04 27.67 11.24
N PRO A 429 6.28 28.56 10.57
CA PRO A 429 4.95 28.23 10.07
C PRO A 429 4.96 27.07 9.05
N TYR A 430 5.96 27.03 8.16
CA TYR A 430 6.11 25.93 7.21
C TYR A 430 6.42 24.61 7.91
N LEU A 431 7.29 24.64 8.94
CA LEU A 431 7.57 23.46 9.76
C LEU A 431 6.32 22.97 10.51
N GLN A 432 5.54 23.88 11.10
CA GLN A 432 4.30 23.53 11.78
C GLN A 432 3.29 22.89 10.82
N ALA A 433 3.11 23.46 9.63
CA ALA A 433 2.23 22.89 8.61
C ALA A 433 2.75 21.54 8.10
N TYR A 434 4.07 21.40 7.89
CA TYR A 434 4.69 20.13 7.51
C TYR A 434 4.49 19.05 8.58
N LEU A 435 4.72 19.39 9.85
CA LEU A 435 4.56 18.48 10.98
C LEU A 435 3.10 18.14 11.25
N ALA A 436 2.16 19.06 11.06
CA ALA A 436 0.73 18.75 11.12
C ALA A 436 0.36 17.74 10.02
N ASP A 437 0.84 17.98 8.80
CA ASP A 437 0.68 17.05 7.69
C ASP A 437 1.36 15.70 7.98
N GLU A 438 2.47 15.63 8.73
CA GLU A 438 3.17 14.41 9.19
C GLU A 438 2.51 13.69 10.37
N LEU A 439 1.98 14.41 11.36
CA LEU A 439 1.40 13.84 12.58
C LEU A 439 0.08 13.11 12.30
N ASP A 440 -0.69 13.60 11.33
CA ASP A 440 -1.83 12.85 10.76
C ASP A 440 -1.41 11.50 10.12
N ARG A 441 -0.10 11.24 9.93
CA ARG A 441 0.47 10.03 9.31
C ARG A 441 0.97 8.97 10.27
N VAL A 442 1.34 9.33 11.51
CA VAL A 442 2.05 8.42 12.45
C VAL A 442 1.10 7.46 13.19
N ASP A 443 -0.12 7.26 12.68
CA ASP A 443 -0.97 6.20 13.20
C ASP A 443 -0.40 4.82 12.90
N GLU A 444 -0.58 3.90 13.86
CA GLU A 444 -0.34 2.44 13.85
C GLU A 444 -0.81 1.71 12.56
N ARG A 445 -1.60 2.41 11.75
CA ARG A 445 -2.08 2.07 10.42
C ARG A 445 -0.97 1.63 9.47
N ARG A 446 0.14 2.37 9.30
CA ARG A 446 1.16 2.03 8.26
C ARG A 446 1.76 0.62 8.42
N THR A 447 2.02 0.19 9.65
CA THR A 447 2.54 -1.15 9.96
C THR A 447 1.50 -2.24 9.67
N ARG A 448 0.25 -2.02 10.09
CA ARG A 448 -0.89 -2.94 9.81
C ARG A 448 -1.15 -3.08 8.31
N TRP A 449 -0.95 -2.01 7.55
CA TRP A 449 -1.21 -2.00 6.10
C TRP A 449 -0.10 -2.69 5.29
N VAL A 450 1.17 -2.50 5.67
CA VAL A 450 2.27 -3.32 5.13
C VAL A 450 2.02 -4.81 5.42
N GLU A 451 1.52 -5.13 6.62
CA GLU A 451 1.14 -6.50 6.96
C GLU A 451 -0.02 -7.03 6.10
N LEU A 452 -1.05 -6.22 5.84
CA LEU A 452 -2.19 -6.62 4.99
C LEU A 452 -1.79 -6.88 3.53
N PHE A 453 -0.98 -5.99 2.94
CA PHE A 453 -0.41 -6.24 1.61
C PHE A 453 0.49 -7.47 1.60
N GLY A 454 1.30 -7.67 2.65
CA GLY A 454 2.13 -8.87 2.82
C GLY A 454 1.31 -10.16 2.90
N ARG A 455 0.27 -10.19 3.75
CA ARG A 455 -0.65 -11.33 3.89
C ARG A 455 -1.37 -11.63 2.58
N ARG A 456 -1.88 -10.60 1.89
CA ARG A 456 -2.59 -10.77 0.61
C ARG A 456 -1.67 -11.29 -0.49
N LYS A 457 -0.43 -10.77 -0.58
CA LYS A 457 0.58 -11.30 -1.49
C LYS A 457 0.87 -12.78 -1.22
N SER A 458 1.07 -13.15 0.04
CA SER A 458 1.32 -14.55 0.43
C SER A 458 0.15 -15.46 0.05
N LEU A 459 -1.10 -15.01 0.21
CA LEU A 459 -2.28 -15.78 -0.20
C LEU A 459 -2.28 -16.06 -1.70
N LEU A 460 -2.02 -15.05 -2.53
CA LEU A 460 -1.95 -15.22 -3.98
C LEU A 460 -0.82 -16.15 -4.40
N GLU A 461 0.34 -16.08 -3.74
CA GLU A 461 1.45 -17.01 -3.96
C GLU A 461 1.04 -18.46 -3.61
N THR A 462 0.30 -18.66 -2.51
CA THR A 462 -0.22 -19.98 -2.16
C THR A 462 -1.27 -20.48 -3.13
N GLU A 463 -2.16 -19.62 -3.62
CA GLU A 463 -3.17 -19.98 -4.63
C GLU A 463 -2.51 -20.33 -5.96
N ARG A 464 -1.46 -19.60 -6.37
CA ARG A 464 -0.67 -19.93 -7.56
C ARG A 464 0.08 -21.24 -7.41
N ALA A 465 0.72 -21.47 -6.27
CA ALA A 465 1.40 -22.73 -5.99
C ALA A 465 0.38 -23.89 -6.03
N ALA A 466 -0.80 -23.70 -5.43
CA ALA A 466 -1.89 -24.66 -5.46
C ALA A 466 -2.43 -24.88 -6.89
N GLY A 467 -2.60 -23.82 -7.69
CA GLY A 467 -3.04 -23.90 -9.08
C GLY A 467 -2.02 -24.58 -9.99
N GLN A 468 -0.73 -24.29 -9.81
CA GLN A 468 0.36 -24.99 -10.52
C GLN A 468 0.42 -26.46 -10.14
N LEU A 469 0.32 -26.79 -8.83
CA LEU A 469 0.22 -28.17 -8.36
C LEU A 469 -1.02 -28.86 -8.90
N ARG A 470 -2.16 -28.15 -9.00
CA ARG A 470 -3.41 -28.69 -9.54
C ARG A 470 -3.29 -29.01 -11.03
N ARG A 471 -2.72 -28.10 -11.83
CA ARG A 471 -2.41 -28.34 -13.24
C ARG A 471 -1.42 -29.51 -13.42
N GLN A 472 -0.34 -29.53 -12.65
CA GLN A 472 0.62 -30.65 -12.66
C GLN A 472 0.01 -31.99 -12.22
N ALA A 473 -0.98 -31.96 -11.31
CA ALA A 473 -1.64 -33.15 -10.81
C ALA A 473 -2.72 -33.68 -11.76
N TYR A 474 -3.43 -32.81 -12.47
CA TYR A 474 -4.67 -33.15 -13.19
C TYR A 474 -4.69 -32.87 -14.69
N GLU A 475 -3.68 -32.22 -15.28
CA GLU A 475 -3.59 -32.00 -16.73
C GLU A 475 -2.49 -32.85 -17.37
N ASP A 476 -2.66 -33.17 -18.65
CA ASP A 476 -1.65 -33.79 -19.49
C ASP A 476 -0.76 -32.72 -20.15
N PRO A 477 0.57 -32.80 -20.04
CA PRO A 477 1.46 -31.74 -20.52
C PRO A 477 1.59 -31.63 -22.05
N LEU A 478 1.12 -32.63 -22.81
CA LEU A 478 1.21 -32.59 -24.28
C LEU A 478 -0.08 -32.06 -24.91
N THR A 479 -1.23 -32.54 -24.44
CA THR A 479 -2.54 -32.19 -25.04
C THR A 479 -3.30 -31.14 -24.24
N HIS A 480 -2.86 -30.78 -23.03
CA HIS A 480 -3.56 -29.90 -22.07
C HIS A 480 -4.97 -30.37 -21.69
N LEU A 481 -5.30 -31.63 -22.00
CA LEU A 481 -6.54 -32.25 -21.53
C LEU A 481 -6.37 -32.71 -20.09
N PRO A 482 -7.47 -32.85 -19.33
CA PRO A 482 -7.42 -33.55 -18.07
C PRO A 482 -6.78 -34.94 -18.21
N ASN A 483 -5.92 -35.28 -17.26
CA ASN A 483 -5.18 -36.54 -17.27
C ASN A 483 -5.99 -37.67 -16.60
N ARG A 484 -5.45 -38.87 -16.65
CA ARG A 484 -6.04 -40.06 -16.02
C ARG A 484 -6.47 -39.86 -14.56
N ARG A 485 -5.69 -39.14 -13.73
CA ARG A 485 -6.05 -38.93 -12.32
C ARG A 485 -7.33 -38.09 -12.17
N TYR A 486 -7.50 -37.08 -13.02
CA TYR A 486 -8.72 -36.28 -13.04
C TYR A 486 -9.91 -37.14 -13.45
N ALA A 487 -9.77 -37.88 -14.56
CA ALA A 487 -10.82 -38.76 -15.07
C ALA A 487 -11.30 -39.79 -14.03
N GLU A 488 -10.35 -40.42 -13.31
CA GLU A 488 -10.68 -41.37 -12.24
C GLU A 488 -11.46 -40.71 -11.09
N ALA A 489 -11.01 -39.54 -10.63
CA ALA A 489 -11.66 -38.81 -9.53
C ALA A 489 -13.06 -38.30 -9.89
N THR A 490 -13.22 -37.74 -11.10
CA THR A 490 -14.51 -37.24 -11.60
C THR A 490 -15.51 -38.38 -11.77
N LEU A 491 -15.07 -39.53 -12.31
CA LEU A 491 -15.93 -40.70 -12.47
C LEU A 491 -16.33 -41.31 -11.12
N ASP A 492 -15.41 -41.42 -10.15
CA ASP A 492 -15.73 -41.89 -8.79
C ASP A 492 -16.75 -40.95 -8.10
N GLY A 493 -16.65 -39.63 -8.32
CA GLY A 493 -17.61 -38.64 -7.82
C GLY A 493 -19.01 -38.77 -8.44
N LEU A 494 -19.08 -38.91 -9.77
CA LEU A 494 -20.34 -39.11 -10.49
C LEU A 494 -21.06 -40.38 -10.01
N LEU A 495 -20.36 -41.51 -9.94
CA LEU A 495 -20.92 -42.78 -9.46
C LEU A 495 -21.33 -42.72 -7.99
N GLY A 496 -20.53 -42.06 -7.14
CA GLY A 496 -20.81 -41.87 -5.71
C GLY A 496 -22.07 -41.02 -5.44
N SER A 497 -22.38 -40.07 -6.31
CA SER A 497 -23.61 -39.27 -6.23
C SER A 497 -24.89 -40.03 -6.66
N GLY A 498 -24.74 -41.25 -7.17
CA GLY A 498 -25.82 -42.07 -7.70
C GLY A 498 -26.24 -41.70 -9.13
N ALA A 499 -25.44 -40.90 -9.84
CA ALA A 499 -25.62 -40.64 -11.27
C ALA A 499 -25.30 -41.91 -12.09
N ALA A 500 -25.84 -41.98 -13.31
CA ALA A 500 -25.62 -43.07 -14.24
C ALA A 500 -24.93 -42.56 -15.53
N PRO A 501 -23.65 -42.13 -15.45
CA PRO A 501 -22.95 -41.53 -16.59
C PRO A 501 -22.69 -42.55 -17.71
N ALA A 502 -22.58 -42.07 -18.94
CA ALA A 502 -21.94 -42.83 -20.01
C ALA A 502 -20.42 -42.58 -20.02
N LEU A 503 -19.66 -43.62 -20.33
CA LEU A 503 -18.21 -43.61 -20.45
C LEU A 503 -17.84 -44.08 -21.86
N ALA A 504 -17.04 -43.30 -22.58
CA ALA A 504 -16.43 -43.72 -23.83
C ALA A 504 -14.92 -43.87 -23.66
N VAL A 505 -14.37 -45.02 -24.05
CA VAL A 505 -12.92 -45.24 -24.18
C VAL A 505 -12.58 -45.16 -25.66
N VAL A 506 -11.63 -44.30 -26.00
CA VAL A 506 -11.25 -43.93 -27.36
C VAL A 506 -9.78 -44.27 -27.56
N ASP A 507 -9.45 -44.87 -28.69
CA ASP A 507 -8.08 -45.20 -29.08
C ASP A 507 -7.80 -44.76 -30.51
N VAL A 508 -6.62 -44.15 -30.72
CA VAL A 508 -6.17 -43.74 -32.05
C VAL A 508 -5.64 -44.96 -32.80
N ASP A 509 -6.30 -45.30 -33.90
CA ASP A 509 -6.01 -46.52 -34.63
C ASP A 509 -4.62 -46.48 -35.27
N ARG A 510 -3.80 -47.50 -34.95
CA ARG A 510 -2.45 -47.70 -35.52
C ARG A 510 -1.50 -46.53 -35.28
N PHE A 511 -1.63 -45.84 -34.15
CA PHE A 511 -0.77 -44.69 -33.81
C PHE A 511 0.75 -45.00 -33.83
N LYS A 512 1.15 -46.26 -33.59
CA LYS A 512 2.53 -46.69 -33.77
C LYS A 512 3.03 -46.52 -35.22
N GLU A 513 2.21 -46.85 -36.22
CA GLU A 513 2.55 -46.67 -37.63
C GLU A 513 2.69 -45.18 -38.00
N VAL A 514 1.91 -44.31 -37.35
CA VAL A 514 2.05 -42.85 -37.46
C VAL A 514 3.41 -42.41 -36.92
N ASN A 515 3.77 -42.82 -35.71
CA ASN A 515 5.09 -42.51 -35.14
C ASN A 515 6.25 -43.05 -36.00
N ASP A 516 6.11 -44.25 -36.55
CA ASP A 516 7.13 -44.85 -37.41
C ASP A 516 7.27 -44.09 -38.75
N ALA A 517 6.21 -43.42 -39.23
CA ALA A 517 6.20 -42.68 -40.49
C ALA A 517 6.73 -41.24 -40.38
N ILE A 518 6.34 -40.50 -39.35
CA ILE A 518 6.65 -39.06 -39.21
C ILE A 518 7.47 -38.73 -37.95
N GLY A 519 7.91 -39.74 -37.20
CA GLY A 519 8.65 -39.60 -35.96
C GLY A 519 7.76 -39.21 -34.77
N HIS A 520 8.30 -39.36 -33.56
CA HIS A 520 7.56 -39.08 -32.31
C HIS A 520 7.09 -37.63 -32.21
N ALA A 521 7.88 -36.66 -32.65
CA ALA A 521 7.47 -35.26 -32.65
C ALA A 521 6.25 -35.01 -33.58
N GLY A 522 6.20 -35.66 -34.74
CA GLY A 522 5.04 -35.60 -35.62
C GLY A 522 3.83 -36.34 -35.04
N GLY A 523 4.05 -37.45 -34.34
CA GLY A 523 3.01 -38.15 -33.58
C GLY A 523 2.41 -37.28 -32.46
N ASP A 524 3.23 -36.49 -31.78
CA ASP A 524 2.78 -35.54 -30.76
C ASP A 524 1.89 -34.44 -31.37
N ASP A 525 2.20 -33.96 -32.57
CA ASP A 525 1.36 -33.02 -33.32
C ASP A 525 0.00 -33.66 -33.68
N VAL A 526 0.01 -34.94 -34.07
CA VAL A 526 -1.21 -35.71 -34.33
C VAL A 526 -2.06 -35.84 -33.06
N LEU A 527 -1.47 -36.14 -31.91
CA LEU A 527 -2.19 -36.24 -30.64
C LEU A 527 -2.82 -34.93 -30.19
N ARG A 528 -2.12 -33.80 -30.38
CA ARG A 528 -2.69 -32.46 -30.13
C ARG A 528 -3.89 -32.20 -31.04
N ARG A 529 -3.78 -32.53 -32.32
CA ARG A 529 -4.88 -32.37 -33.27
C ARG A 529 -6.07 -33.29 -32.97
N VAL A 530 -5.80 -34.52 -32.54
CA VAL A 530 -6.83 -35.47 -32.09
C VAL A 530 -7.59 -34.91 -30.88
N ALA A 531 -6.88 -34.38 -29.89
CA ALA A 531 -7.48 -33.76 -28.71
C ALA A 531 -8.41 -32.59 -29.09
N GLU A 532 -7.97 -31.69 -29.97
CA GLU A 532 -8.79 -30.57 -30.46
C GLU A 532 -10.09 -31.05 -31.12
N ILE A 533 -10.03 -32.09 -31.95
CA ILE A 533 -11.19 -32.65 -32.66
C ILE A 533 -12.17 -33.30 -31.68
N LEU A 534 -11.66 -34.03 -30.67
CA LEU A 534 -12.50 -34.64 -29.64
C LEU A 534 -13.23 -33.58 -28.80
N VAL A 535 -12.53 -32.54 -28.37
CA VAL A 535 -13.11 -31.43 -27.61
C VAL A 535 -14.18 -30.72 -28.44
N ALA A 536 -13.88 -30.37 -29.70
CA ALA A 536 -14.84 -29.68 -30.58
C ALA A 536 -16.09 -30.51 -30.91
N GLY A 537 -16.02 -31.84 -30.81
CA GLY A 537 -17.14 -32.74 -31.05
C GLY A 537 -18.03 -33.01 -29.83
N CYS A 538 -17.53 -32.67 -28.64
CA CYS A 538 -18.18 -32.85 -27.33
C CYS A 538 -18.81 -31.53 -26.83
N ARG A 539 -19.68 -31.62 -25.83
CA ARG A 539 -20.30 -30.44 -25.19
C ARG A 539 -19.45 -29.95 -24.02
N ASP A 540 -19.68 -28.72 -23.58
CA ASP A 540 -19.01 -28.15 -22.39
C ASP A 540 -19.26 -28.96 -21.09
N THR A 541 -20.33 -29.76 -21.05
CA THR A 541 -20.65 -30.66 -19.93
C THR A 541 -19.97 -32.03 -20.03
N ASP A 542 -19.41 -32.38 -21.19
CA ASP A 542 -18.73 -33.64 -21.43
C ASP A 542 -17.21 -33.43 -21.23
N GLU A 543 -16.56 -34.34 -20.51
CA GLU A 543 -15.15 -34.18 -20.15
C GLU A 543 -14.27 -35.11 -20.99
N VAL A 544 -13.42 -34.53 -21.86
CA VAL A 544 -12.46 -35.27 -22.68
C VAL A 544 -11.11 -35.32 -21.97
N CYS A 545 -10.67 -36.52 -21.60
CA CYS A 545 -9.46 -36.75 -20.83
C CYS A 545 -8.44 -37.57 -21.64
N ARG A 546 -7.14 -37.33 -21.46
CA ARG A 546 -6.09 -38.21 -21.97
C ARG A 546 -5.75 -39.26 -20.92
N TRP A 547 -5.92 -40.54 -21.28
CA TRP A 547 -5.79 -41.65 -20.34
C TRP A 547 -4.37 -42.21 -20.28
N ALA A 548 -3.79 -42.52 -21.44
CA ALA A 548 -2.42 -42.98 -21.56
C ALA A 548 -2.00 -42.95 -23.04
N GLY A 549 -0.80 -42.45 -23.37
CA GLY A 549 -0.26 -42.55 -24.74
C GLY A 549 -1.22 -42.01 -25.82
N ASP A 550 -1.84 -42.92 -26.56
CA ASP A 550 -2.82 -42.74 -27.64
C ASP A 550 -4.28 -43.02 -27.25
N GLU A 551 -4.54 -43.27 -25.97
CA GLU A 551 -5.86 -43.54 -25.39
C GLU A 551 -6.47 -42.28 -24.75
N PHE A 552 -7.73 -42.04 -25.04
CA PHE A 552 -8.55 -40.97 -24.48
C PHE A 552 -9.81 -41.53 -23.84
N VAL A 553 -10.38 -40.80 -22.90
CA VAL A 553 -11.63 -41.13 -22.22
C VAL A 553 -12.56 -39.94 -22.31
N VAL A 554 -13.82 -40.17 -22.62
CA VAL A 554 -14.87 -39.15 -22.55
C VAL A 554 -15.86 -39.53 -21.46
N LEU A 555 -16.02 -38.66 -20.47
CA LEU A 555 -17.04 -38.79 -19.42
C LEU A 555 -18.26 -37.98 -19.84
N LEU A 556 -19.44 -38.62 -19.87
CA LEU A 556 -20.69 -37.99 -20.30
C LEU A 556 -21.74 -38.12 -19.17
N PRO A 557 -21.82 -37.15 -18.23
CA PRO A 557 -22.60 -37.26 -16.99
C PRO A 557 -24.10 -37.46 -17.19
N ASP A 558 -24.70 -36.68 -18.09
CA ASP A 558 -26.16 -36.63 -18.33
C ASP A 558 -26.54 -37.17 -19.70
N THR A 559 -25.83 -38.20 -20.16
CA THR A 559 -25.90 -38.68 -21.55
C THR A 559 -26.17 -40.18 -21.61
N THR A 560 -27.19 -40.57 -22.38
CA THR A 560 -27.48 -41.99 -22.67
C THR A 560 -26.46 -42.59 -23.64
N ALA A 561 -26.28 -43.92 -23.63
CA ALA A 561 -25.37 -44.62 -24.55
C ALA A 561 -25.61 -44.24 -26.02
N GLU A 562 -26.87 -44.08 -26.45
CA GLU A 562 -27.24 -43.70 -27.82
C GLU A 562 -26.85 -42.24 -28.14
N GLN A 563 -26.95 -41.34 -27.18
CA GLN A 563 -26.53 -39.95 -27.36
C GLN A 563 -25.01 -39.83 -27.39
N ALA A 564 -24.31 -40.60 -26.54
CA ALA A 564 -22.87 -40.72 -26.56
C ALA A 564 -22.39 -41.27 -27.91
N GLU A 565 -23.00 -42.35 -28.41
CA GLU A 565 -22.70 -42.91 -29.73
C GLU A 565 -22.79 -41.86 -30.84
N ARG A 566 -23.86 -41.05 -30.86
CA ARG A 566 -23.99 -39.96 -31.85
C ARG A 566 -22.91 -38.89 -31.71
N ALA A 567 -22.49 -38.57 -30.49
CA ALA A 567 -21.44 -37.58 -30.26
C ALA A 567 -20.08 -38.08 -30.74
N LEU A 568 -19.73 -39.31 -30.37
CA LEU A 568 -18.47 -39.92 -30.74
C LEU A 568 -18.42 -40.28 -32.24
N GLU A 569 -19.55 -40.57 -32.88
CA GLU A 569 -19.60 -40.79 -34.33
C GLU A 569 -19.37 -39.50 -35.13
N ARG A 570 -19.79 -38.34 -34.59
CA ARG A 570 -19.40 -37.03 -35.16
C ARG A 570 -17.89 -36.81 -35.04
N CYS A 571 -17.31 -37.10 -33.87
CA CYS A 571 -15.88 -36.99 -33.65
C CYS A 571 -15.09 -37.88 -34.64
N ARG A 572 -15.52 -39.14 -34.78
CA ARG A 572 -14.92 -40.11 -35.74
C ARG A 572 -15.01 -39.59 -37.18
N SER A 573 -16.18 -39.12 -37.60
CA SER A 573 -16.39 -38.59 -38.94
C SER A 573 -15.54 -37.33 -39.21
N ALA A 574 -15.40 -36.45 -38.23
CA ALA A 574 -14.53 -35.28 -38.31
C ALA A 574 -13.04 -35.65 -38.38
N MET A 575 -12.62 -36.69 -37.64
CA MET A 575 -11.26 -37.22 -37.68
C MET A 575 -10.90 -37.73 -39.09
N ALA A 576 -11.80 -38.52 -39.69
CA ALA A 576 -11.63 -39.06 -41.03
C ALA A 576 -11.66 -37.98 -42.14
N ALA A 577 -12.40 -36.89 -41.92
CA ALA A 577 -12.50 -35.77 -42.86
C ALA A 577 -11.35 -34.74 -42.75
N THR A 578 -10.54 -34.83 -41.69
CA THR A 578 -9.42 -33.91 -41.47
C THR A 578 -8.29 -34.18 -42.48
N ASP A 579 -7.70 -33.13 -43.04
CA ASP A 579 -6.56 -33.25 -43.94
C ASP A 579 -5.26 -33.49 -43.15
N TRP A 580 -4.83 -34.75 -43.10
CA TRP A 580 -3.61 -35.17 -42.43
C TRP A 580 -2.33 -34.98 -43.27
N THR A 581 -2.46 -34.60 -44.55
CA THR A 581 -1.29 -34.43 -45.43
C THR A 581 -0.42 -33.25 -45.02
N ALA A 582 -1.02 -32.23 -44.40
CA ALA A 582 -0.32 -31.09 -43.81
C ALA A 582 0.64 -31.50 -42.68
N LEU A 583 0.36 -32.61 -41.99
CA LEU A 583 1.21 -33.19 -40.93
C LEU A 583 2.12 -34.31 -41.47
N GLY A 584 2.21 -34.47 -42.79
CA GLY A 584 3.10 -35.44 -43.44
C GLY A 584 2.55 -36.87 -43.56
N LEU A 585 1.26 -37.08 -43.26
CA LEU A 585 0.62 -38.40 -43.39
C LEU A 585 -0.11 -38.57 -44.72
N SER A 586 0.11 -39.70 -45.38
CA SER A 586 -0.55 -40.06 -46.65
C SER A 586 -1.85 -40.84 -46.47
N THR A 587 -2.12 -41.32 -45.25
CA THR A 587 -3.35 -42.02 -44.86
C THR A 587 -4.04 -41.27 -43.73
N PRO A 588 -5.38 -41.20 -43.73
CA PRO A 588 -6.13 -40.52 -42.68
C PRO A 588 -5.97 -41.23 -41.34
N VAL A 589 -5.91 -40.45 -40.26
CA VAL A 589 -5.96 -40.94 -38.88
C VAL A 589 -7.41 -41.30 -38.56
N THR A 590 -7.61 -42.47 -37.94
CA THR A 590 -8.94 -42.98 -37.56
C THR A 590 -8.95 -43.32 -36.08
N LEU A 591 -10.15 -43.47 -35.52
CA LEU A 591 -10.33 -43.79 -34.10
C LEU A 591 -11.35 -44.90 -33.90
N SER A 592 -11.08 -45.74 -32.92
CA SER A 592 -12.00 -46.77 -32.44
C SER A 592 -12.52 -46.37 -31.08
N VAL A 593 -13.82 -46.55 -30.85
CA VAL A 593 -14.49 -46.12 -29.60
C VAL A 593 -15.37 -47.22 -29.04
N GLY A 594 -15.23 -47.48 -27.75
CA GLY A 594 -16.11 -48.34 -26.97
C GLY A 594 -16.91 -47.55 -25.94
N ILE A 595 -18.24 -47.69 -25.95
CA ILE A 595 -19.14 -46.97 -25.05
C ILE A 595 -19.86 -47.94 -24.11
N ALA A 596 -19.84 -47.61 -22.81
CA ALA A 596 -20.65 -48.25 -21.79
C ALA A 596 -21.43 -47.20 -20.98
N SER A 597 -22.63 -47.55 -20.52
CA SER A 597 -23.40 -46.74 -19.58
C SER A 597 -23.39 -47.37 -18.20
N ALA A 598 -23.19 -46.54 -17.18
CA ALA A 598 -23.28 -46.97 -15.80
C ALA A 598 -24.71 -47.42 -15.46
N THR A 599 -24.79 -48.49 -14.68
CA THR A 599 -26.00 -48.92 -13.99
C THR A 599 -25.85 -48.67 -12.49
N ARG A 600 -26.98 -48.63 -11.79
CA ARG A 600 -27.02 -48.27 -10.38
C ARG A 600 -26.24 -49.30 -9.55
N GLY A 601 -25.14 -48.86 -8.93
CA GLY A 601 -24.25 -49.73 -8.14
C GLY A 601 -22.99 -50.19 -8.88
N ASP A 602 -22.79 -49.76 -10.13
CA ASP A 602 -21.50 -49.95 -10.82
C ASP A 602 -20.42 -49.11 -10.13
N ASP A 603 -19.22 -49.69 -10.07
CA ASP A 603 -18.01 -48.98 -9.68
C ASP A 603 -17.22 -48.56 -10.93
N ARG A 604 -16.25 -47.67 -10.74
CA ARG A 604 -15.42 -47.19 -11.86
C ARG A 604 -14.72 -48.32 -12.61
N ARG A 605 -14.27 -49.37 -11.92
CA ARG A 605 -13.51 -50.47 -12.54
C ARG A 605 -14.38 -51.29 -13.48
N THR A 606 -15.59 -51.62 -13.05
CA THR A 606 -16.57 -52.37 -13.82
C THR A 606 -17.03 -51.59 -15.05
N LEU A 607 -17.32 -50.30 -14.91
CA LEU A 607 -17.71 -49.45 -16.04
C LEU A 607 -16.58 -49.28 -17.07
N PHE A 608 -15.36 -49.01 -16.60
CA PHE A 608 -14.20 -48.87 -17.48
C PHE A 608 -13.90 -50.19 -18.23
N ALA A 609 -13.92 -51.32 -17.53
CA ALA A 609 -13.71 -52.63 -18.14
C ALA A 609 -14.79 -52.97 -19.18
N ALA A 610 -16.03 -52.55 -18.96
CA ALA A 610 -17.10 -52.72 -19.94
C ALA A 610 -16.85 -51.87 -21.20
N ALA A 611 -16.49 -50.60 -21.05
CA ALA A 611 -16.19 -49.73 -22.20
C ALA A 611 -14.94 -50.18 -22.97
N ASP A 612 -13.88 -50.60 -22.26
CA ASP A 612 -12.65 -51.14 -22.86
C ASP A 612 -12.90 -52.47 -23.60
N GLY A 613 -13.74 -53.35 -23.04
CA GLY A 613 -14.17 -54.57 -23.71
C GLY A 613 -14.89 -54.29 -25.04
N VAL A 614 -15.72 -53.24 -25.07
CA VAL A 614 -16.41 -52.82 -26.30
C VAL A 614 -15.44 -52.18 -27.31
N LEU A 615 -14.47 -51.40 -26.83
CA LEU A 615 -13.41 -50.85 -27.67
C LEU A 615 -12.60 -51.97 -28.34
N TYR A 616 -12.32 -53.04 -27.60
CA TYR A 616 -11.64 -54.21 -28.13
C TYR A 616 -12.42 -54.87 -29.28
N ASP A 617 -13.75 -54.96 -29.17
CA ASP A 617 -14.61 -55.45 -30.24
C ASP A 617 -14.65 -54.49 -31.44
N ALA A 618 -14.60 -53.18 -31.22
CA ALA A 618 -14.45 -52.18 -32.28
C ALA A 618 -13.15 -52.39 -33.07
N LYS A 619 -12.03 -52.58 -32.37
CA LYS A 619 -10.72 -52.85 -32.98
C LYS A 619 -10.70 -54.19 -33.75
N ARG A 620 -11.30 -55.25 -33.20
CA ARG A 620 -11.38 -56.58 -33.85
C ARG A 620 -12.27 -56.61 -35.08
N SER A 621 -13.36 -55.86 -35.07
CA SER A 621 -14.34 -55.85 -36.16
C SER A 621 -13.91 -55.01 -37.37
N GLY A 622 -12.73 -54.38 -37.31
CA GLY A 622 -12.11 -53.71 -38.45
C GLY A 622 -11.70 -52.26 -38.22
N ARG A 623 -11.75 -51.76 -36.97
CA ARG A 623 -11.37 -50.37 -36.58
C ARG A 623 -12.26 -49.29 -37.22
N ASP A 624 -11.93 -48.01 -36.97
CA ASP A 624 -12.64 -46.83 -37.46
C ASP A 624 -14.15 -46.89 -37.22
N ARG A 625 -14.56 -47.05 -35.96
CA ARG A 625 -15.97 -47.19 -35.58
C ARG A 625 -16.24 -46.90 -34.13
N VAL A 626 -17.48 -46.53 -33.87
CA VAL A 626 -18.05 -46.45 -32.53
C VAL A 626 -18.91 -47.68 -32.27
N VAL A 627 -18.66 -48.36 -31.16
CA VAL A 627 -19.45 -49.51 -30.72
C VAL A 627 -19.94 -49.24 -29.30
N ARG A 628 -21.16 -49.68 -28.99
CA ARG A 628 -21.74 -49.63 -27.64
C ARG A 628 -22.28 -50.99 -27.22
N LEU A 629 -22.32 -51.25 -25.92
CA LEU A 629 -23.06 -52.39 -25.38
C LEU A 629 -24.57 -52.22 -25.62
N SER A 630 -25.18 -53.16 -26.35
CA SER A 630 -26.65 -53.23 -26.45
C SER A 630 -27.23 -53.88 -25.19
N ALA A 631 -28.35 -53.37 -24.68
CA ALA A 631 -28.98 -53.79 -23.42
C ALA A 631 -29.42 -55.28 -23.34
N VAL A 632 -29.15 -56.10 -24.37
CA VAL A 632 -29.55 -57.52 -24.45
C VAL A 632 -28.51 -58.48 -23.83
N THR A 633 -27.32 -57.99 -23.46
CA THR A 633 -26.22 -58.87 -22.97
C THR A 633 -25.76 -58.61 -21.54
N GLN A 634 -26.57 -57.92 -20.72
CA GLN A 634 -26.35 -57.90 -19.26
C GLN A 634 -26.85 -59.21 -18.62
N THR A 635 -26.24 -60.34 -19.01
CA THR A 635 -26.24 -61.54 -18.18
C THR A 635 -24.77 -61.86 -17.91
N ARG A 636 -24.35 -61.64 -16.66
CA ARG A 636 -23.07 -62.01 -16.05
C ARG A 636 -22.12 -62.77 -16.99
N ALA A 637 -21.07 -62.09 -17.47
CA ALA A 637 -19.87 -62.77 -17.94
C ALA A 637 -19.23 -63.45 -16.72
N ALA A 638 -19.61 -64.70 -16.47
CA ALA A 638 -18.82 -65.61 -15.69
C ALA A 638 -17.62 -66.06 -16.56
N GLU A 639 -16.44 -65.93 -15.96
CA GLU A 639 -15.17 -66.59 -16.32
C GLU A 639 -14.47 -66.10 -17.60
N SER A 640 -13.53 -65.16 -17.39
CA SER A 640 -12.42 -64.90 -18.32
C SER A 640 -11.37 -66.02 -18.20
N PRO A 641 -10.75 -66.50 -19.30
CA PRO A 641 -9.71 -67.54 -19.28
C PRO A 641 -8.41 -67.15 -18.54
N VAL A 642 -8.33 -65.95 -17.97
CA VAL A 642 -7.13 -65.39 -17.32
C VAL A 642 -7.00 -65.85 -15.86
N ASP A 643 -8.11 -66.23 -15.21
CA ASP A 643 -8.10 -66.75 -13.83
C ASP A 643 -7.58 -68.20 -13.74
N ALA A 644 -7.39 -68.89 -14.87
CA ALA A 644 -6.72 -70.19 -14.91
C ALA A 644 -5.19 -70.09 -14.82
N LEU A 645 -4.60 -68.88 -14.97
CA LEU A 645 -3.14 -68.67 -14.96
C LEU A 645 -2.60 -68.16 -13.62
N LEU A 646 -3.46 -67.60 -12.75
CA LEU A 646 -3.06 -67.00 -11.47
C LEU A 646 -3.99 -67.55 -10.38
N GLY A 647 -3.49 -68.52 -9.61
CA GLY A 647 -4.30 -69.30 -8.66
C GLY A 647 -5.08 -68.48 -7.62
N ALA A 648 -6.23 -69.03 -7.22
CA ALA A 648 -7.20 -68.41 -6.32
C ALA A 648 -6.68 -68.18 -4.87
N PRO A 649 -7.06 -67.08 -4.20
CA PRO A 649 -6.93 -66.92 -2.76
C PRO A 649 -8.13 -67.54 -2.00
N PRO A 650 -7.98 -67.88 -0.69
CA PRO A 650 -8.93 -68.74 0.01
C PRO A 650 -10.18 -68.00 0.51
N GLU A 651 -11.33 -68.67 0.39
CA GLU A 651 -12.61 -68.32 1.01
C GLU A 651 -12.64 -68.62 2.51
N GLN A 652 -13.42 -67.84 3.28
CA GLN A 652 -14.10 -68.25 4.52
C GLN A 652 -15.27 -67.29 4.87
N PRO A 653 -16.29 -67.72 5.65
CA PRO A 653 -17.66 -67.84 5.13
C PRO A 653 -18.77 -67.11 5.92
N GLY A 654 -19.85 -66.74 5.23
CA GLY A 654 -21.19 -67.31 5.45
C GLY A 654 -22.16 -66.73 6.51
N ALA A 655 -23.40 -66.53 6.03
CA ALA A 655 -24.71 -66.51 6.71
C ALA A 655 -25.13 -65.23 7.47
N GLY A 656 -26.36 -64.73 7.38
CA GLY A 656 -27.60 -65.23 6.76
C GLY A 656 -28.76 -64.25 7.01
N VAL A 657 -29.81 -64.40 6.21
CA VAL A 657 -31.04 -63.58 6.10
C VAL A 657 -32.14 -64.08 7.04
N THR A 658 -32.96 -63.18 7.62
CA THR A 658 -34.44 -63.27 7.90
C THR A 658 -34.91 -61.89 8.44
N ASP A 659 -35.78 -61.10 7.80
CA ASP A 659 -37.26 -61.17 7.57
C ASP A 659 -38.16 -60.62 8.72
N GLY A 660 -39.03 -59.65 8.39
CA GLY A 660 -40.40 -59.46 8.91
C GLY A 660 -40.73 -58.69 10.22
N SER A 661 -41.01 -57.37 10.12
CA SER A 661 -42.11 -56.49 10.66
C SER A 661 -43.06 -56.91 11.83
N PRO A 662 -43.93 -56.02 12.43
CA PRO A 662 -43.88 -54.57 12.75
C PRO A 662 -44.52 -54.15 14.14
N ARG A 663 -44.46 -52.84 14.48
CA ARG A 663 -45.37 -51.97 15.31
C ARG A 663 -44.96 -51.48 16.72
N ASP A 664 -45.04 -50.14 16.83
CA ASP A 664 -45.44 -49.21 17.91
C ASP A 664 -45.31 -49.60 19.39
N ASP A 665 -44.59 -48.77 20.16
CA ASP A 665 -45.21 -47.81 21.09
C ASP A 665 -44.17 -46.89 21.79
N THR A 666 -44.66 -45.74 22.24
CA THR A 666 -43.99 -44.51 22.67
C THR A 666 -43.48 -44.48 24.13
N THR A 667 -42.25 -43.94 24.31
CA THR A 667 -41.68 -43.08 25.42
C THR A 667 -41.73 -43.51 26.91
N PRO A 668 -40.92 -42.91 27.83
CA PRO A 668 -39.50 -42.47 27.77
C PRO A 668 -38.67 -42.84 29.03
N ALA A 669 -37.39 -42.39 29.03
CA ALA A 669 -36.47 -42.16 30.17
C ALA A 669 -35.47 -43.27 30.56
N GLY A 670 -34.17 -42.92 30.49
CA GLY A 670 -33.06 -43.68 31.07
C GLY A 670 -31.72 -43.39 30.38
N SER A 671 -30.84 -42.68 31.08
CA SER A 671 -29.51 -42.17 30.70
C SER A 671 -28.55 -43.19 30.04
N PRO A 672 -27.62 -42.76 29.16
CA PRO A 672 -26.47 -43.56 28.78
C PRO A 672 -25.19 -43.14 29.52
N GLY A 673 -24.47 -44.13 30.03
CA GLY A 673 -23.07 -44.03 30.47
C GLY A 673 -22.17 -44.87 29.56
N GLU A 674 -21.03 -44.28 29.19
CA GLU A 674 -19.71 -44.85 28.85
C GLU A 674 -19.60 -45.99 27.82
N VAL A 675 -18.87 -45.73 26.71
CA VAL A 675 -17.63 -46.46 26.35
C VAL A 675 -16.66 -45.55 25.55
N ALA A 676 -15.46 -45.42 26.12
CA ALA A 676 -14.09 -45.18 25.62
C ALA A 676 -13.78 -44.75 24.16
N VAL A 677 -12.92 -43.73 24.09
CA VAL A 677 -12.06 -43.34 22.96
C VAL A 677 -10.60 -43.64 23.34
N ALA A 678 -9.84 -44.37 22.50
CA ALA A 678 -8.37 -44.25 22.36
C ALA A 678 -7.79 -45.16 21.25
N SER A 679 -6.90 -44.57 20.43
CA SER A 679 -5.68 -45.14 19.80
C SER A 679 -5.44 -44.45 18.43
N SER A 680 -4.70 -43.35 18.29
CA SER A 680 -3.23 -43.16 18.32
C SER A 680 -2.41 -44.00 17.33
N VAL A 681 -1.40 -43.35 16.70
CA VAL A 681 -0.10 -43.83 16.13
C VAL A 681 0.10 -43.41 14.64
N PRO A 682 1.31 -43.01 14.14
CA PRO A 682 2.51 -42.44 14.78
C PRO A 682 3.05 -41.15 14.11
N ALA A 683 3.89 -40.43 14.86
CA ALA A 683 4.80 -39.38 14.37
C ALA A 683 6.02 -39.99 13.66
N VAL A 684 6.37 -39.45 12.49
CA VAL A 684 7.61 -39.73 11.77
C VAL A 684 8.62 -38.65 12.11
N GLN A 685 9.78 -39.05 12.66
CA GLN A 685 10.93 -38.17 12.89
C GLN A 685 11.66 -37.87 11.57
N PRO A 686 12.18 -36.64 11.37
CA PRO A 686 13.14 -36.36 10.31
C PRO A 686 14.57 -36.66 10.78
N SER A 687 15.34 -37.34 9.93
CA SER A 687 16.79 -37.52 10.07
C SER A 687 17.56 -36.43 9.31
N PRO A 688 18.82 -36.12 9.69
CA PRO A 688 19.58 -34.95 9.25
C PRO A 688 20.50 -35.27 8.06
N LEU A 689 20.79 -34.29 7.20
CA LEU A 689 22.01 -34.24 6.35
C LEU A 689 22.29 -32.81 5.86
N ASP A 690 23.58 -32.48 5.83
CA ASP A 690 24.23 -31.18 5.60
C ASP A 690 24.37 -30.74 4.12
N ASP A 691 24.61 -29.41 3.97
CA ASP A 691 25.35 -28.63 2.95
C ASP A 691 24.88 -28.46 1.49
N ALA A 692 24.46 -27.23 1.10
CA ALA A 692 25.29 -26.24 0.34
C ALA A 692 24.48 -25.18 -0.49
N ALA A 693 24.77 -23.89 -0.22
CA ALA A 693 24.77 -22.68 -1.10
C ALA A 693 23.48 -22.02 -1.67
N GLY A 694 23.29 -20.71 -1.34
CA GLY A 694 22.58 -19.69 -2.15
C GLY A 694 21.60 -18.78 -1.38
N PRO A 695 21.69 -17.42 -1.41
CA PRO A 695 20.97 -16.56 -0.48
C PRO A 695 19.63 -16.05 -1.03
N THR A 696 18.54 -16.32 -0.30
CA THR A 696 17.26 -15.62 -0.44
C THR A 696 16.77 -15.21 0.95
N GLY A 697 16.87 -13.90 1.24
CA GLY A 697 16.46 -13.32 2.51
C GLY A 697 14.95 -13.13 2.58
N GLY A 698 14.28 -13.98 3.36
CA GLY A 698 12.85 -13.92 3.67
C GLY A 698 12.57 -13.45 5.09
N PHE A 699 11.64 -12.50 5.23
CA PHE A 699 11.15 -11.91 6.48
C PHE A 699 10.20 -12.87 7.23
N ALA A 700 10.76 -13.83 7.97
CA ALA A 700 10.01 -14.68 8.89
C ALA A 700 10.84 -14.83 10.17
N PRO A 701 10.70 -13.93 11.17
CA PRO A 701 9.77 -14.24 12.26
C PRO A 701 9.32 -13.01 13.10
N LEU A 702 8.09 -12.51 12.93
CA LEU A 702 7.44 -11.64 13.93
C LEU A 702 5.93 -11.90 13.91
N LEU A 703 5.47 -12.92 14.63
CA LEU A 703 4.05 -13.16 14.93
C LEU A 703 3.93 -13.72 16.34
N VAL A 704 3.59 -12.86 17.30
CA VAL A 704 2.91 -13.27 18.55
C VAL A 704 1.94 -12.14 18.92
N GLU A 705 0.64 -12.40 18.75
CA GLU A 705 -0.47 -11.60 19.27
C GLU A 705 -0.54 -11.70 20.81
N PRO A 706 -1.12 -10.69 21.50
CA PRO A 706 -2.29 -11.04 22.30
C PRO A 706 -3.39 -9.96 22.45
N ALA A 707 -4.63 -10.47 22.37
CA ALA A 707 -5.89 -10.14 23.04
C ALA A 707 -6.03 -8.90 23.96
N ASP A 708 -7.05 -8.09 23.66
CA ASP A 708 -7.68 -7.08 24.51
C ASP A 708 -8.41 -7.67 25.74
N PRO A 709 -8.58 -6.85 26.79
CA PRO A 709 -9.91 -6.68 27.37
C PRO A 709 -10.31 -5.20 27.62
N PRO A 710 -11.63 -4.93 27.81
CA PRO A 710 -12.24 -3.60 27.66
C PRO A 710 -12.35 -2.84 28.99
N LEU A 711 -13.00 -1.65 28.94
CA LEU A 711 -13.57 -0.81 30.03
C LEU A 711 -12.80 0.52 30.21
N GLY A 712 -13.41 1.71 30.27
CA GLY A 712 -14.81 2.11 30.31
C GLY A 712 -14.89 3.65 30.40
N LEU A 713 -15.94 4.22 29.82
CA LEU A 713 -16.27 5.64 29.78
C LEU A 713 -16.51 6.22 31.20
N GLY A 714 -16.01 7.44 31.46
CA GLY A 714 -16.20 8.13 32.75
C GLY A 714 -15.80 9.62 32.80
N SER A 715 -16.57 10.45 32.09
CA SER A 715 -16.99 11.86 32.34
C SER A 715 -16.06 12.96 32.95
N THR A 716 -15.98 14.06 32.16
CA THR A 716 -16.24 15.50 32.45
C THR A 716 -15.62 16.21 33.66
N ALA A 717 -14.70 17.16 33.39
CA ALA A 717 -14.76 18.54 33.88
C ALA A 717 -13.62 19.41 33.28
N GLU A 718 -13.94 20.23 32.27
CA GLU A 718 -13.12 21.39 31.91
C GLU A 718 -13.47 22.57 32.83
N PRO A 719 -12.49 23.41 33.25
CA PRO A 719 -12.76 24.78 33.62
C PRO A 719 -12.29 25.75 32.54
N SER A 720 -13.24 26.61 32.15
CA SER A 720 -13.18 27.68 31.16
C SER A 720 -12.11 28.75 31.43
N LEU A 721 -11.42 29.19 30.37
CA LEU A 721 -10.64 30.43 30.32
C LEU A 721 -11.47 31.57 29.69
N ALA A 722 -11.56 32.69 30.38
CA ALA A 722 -11.97 33.99 29.83
C ALA A 722 -11.28 35.12 30.65
N PRO A 723 -11.19 36.36 30.14
CA PRO A 723 -10.09 36.80 29.28
C PRO A 723 -9.27 37.96 29.88
N ALA A 724 -8.12 38.21 29.26
CA ALA A 724 -7.13 39.23 29.62
C ALA A 724 -7.68 40.66 29.69
N THR A 725 -7.16 41.46 30.63
CA THR A 725 -7.26 42.93 30.59
C THR A 725 -5.95 43.59 31.04
N ALA A 726 -5.70 44.75 30.44
CA ALA A 726 -4.42 45.42 30.22
C ALA A 726 -3.69 45.99 31.47
N LEU A 727 -2.38 46.20 31.29
CA LEU A 727 -1.42 46.86 32.20
C LEU A 727 -1.74 48.36 32.43
N PRO A 728 -1.34 48.88 33.61
CA PRO A 728 -0.77 50.23 33.69
C PRO A 728 0.58 50.28 34.45
N GLU A 729 1.42 51.23 34.04
CA GLU A 729 2.79 51.51 34.50
C GLU A 729 2.89 51.89 36.01
N GLY A 730 4.05 51.58 36.62
CA GLY A 730 4.37 51.67 38.07
C GLY A 730 4.48 53.08 38.68
N PRO A 731 4.72 53.23 40.01
CA PRO A 731 6.01 52.94 40.69
C PRO A 731 5.85 52.53 42.19
N PRO A 732 6.85 52.58 43.11
CA PRO A 732 8.30 52.32 43.08
C PRO A 732 8.69 51.02 43.83
N VAL A 733 9.95 50.61 43.73
CA VAL A 733 10.56 49.39 44.34
C VAL A 733 10.41 49.33 45.87
N PRO A 734 9.96 48.19 46.42
CA PRO A 734 10.72 47.51 47.51
C PRO A 734 10.57 45.96 47.48
N PRO A 735 11.24 45.19 48.35
CA PRO A 735 12.59 45.28 48.90
C PRO A 735 13.53 44.25 48.23
N ALA A 736 14.81 44.26 48.61
CA ALA A 736 15.82 43.31 48.14
C ALA A 736 15.30 41.86 48.20
N HIS A 737 15.28 41.20 47.04
CA HIS A 737 15.09 39.75 46.98
C HIS A 737 16.15 39.10 47.89
N PRO A 738 15.80 38.13 48.74
CA PRO A 738 16.80 37.31 49.38
C PRO A 738 17.71 36.76 48.28
N ALA A 739 19.02 36.98 48.41
CA ALA A 739 20.00 36.50 47.43
C ALA A 739 19.72 35.01 47.16
N PRO A 740 19.74 34.58 45.88
CA PRO A 740 19.47 33.18 45.55
C PRO A 740 20.39 32.29 46.38
N ALA A 741 19.83 31.24 46.98
CA ALA A 741 20.54 30.34 47.89
C ALA A 741 21.67 29.54 47.21
N GLU A 742 21.82 29.68 45.90
CA GLU A 742 22.79 28.98 45.05
C GLU A 742 23.61 29.99 44.23
N PRO A 743 24.86 29.64 43.87
CA PRO A 743 25.72 30.54 43.13
C PRO A 743 25.24 30.73 41.68
N ASP A 744 25.15 31.98 41.23
CA ASP A 744 24.85 32.29 39.83
C ASP A 744 25.98 31.77 38.92
N ALA A 745 25.60 31.09 37.84
CA ALA A 745 26.55 30.52 36.89
C ALA A 745 27.04 31.58 35.89
N ILE A 746 28.36 31.70 35.75
CA ILE A 746 29.03 32.54 34.77
C ILE A 746 29.12 31.75 33.46
N TRP A 747 28.34 32.18 32.46
CA TRP A 747 28.41 31.62 31.11
C TRP A 747 29.73 32.03 30.43
N GLY A 748 30.55 31.05 30.05
CA GLY A 748 31.87 31.27 29.44
C GLY A 748 31.83 31.48 27.92
N THR A 749 30.81 30.96 27.22
CA THR A 749 30.74 31.05 25.76
C THR A 749 30.62 32.49 25.29
N GLY A 750 31.45 32.90 24.33
CA GLY A 750 31.46 34.25 23.77
C GLY A 750 32.13 35.32 24.65
N ARG A 751 32.76 34.95 25.77
CA ARG A 751 33.49 35.88 26.66
C ARG A 751 35.00 35.65 26.61
N SER A 752 35.78 36.72 26.76
CA SER A 752 37.23 36.62 26.87
C SER A 752 37.66 36.08 28.25
N THR A 753 38.85 35.48 28.32
CA THR A 753 39.44 34.99 29.57
C THR A 753 39.46 36.06 30.67
N GLU A 754 39.82 37.30 30.31
CA GLU A 754 39.88 38.41 31.27
C GLU A 754 38.49 38.80 31.80
N GLN A 755 37.45 38.78 30.96
CA GLN A 755 36.07 39.02 31.38
C GLN A 755 35.59 37.95 32.35
N VAL A 756 35.88 36.68 32.09
CA VAL A 756 35.50 35.58 32.98
C VAL A 756 36.22 35.69 34.33
N LEU A 757 37.52 35.97 34.35
CA LEU A 757 38.28 36.20 35.58
C LEU A 757 37.72 37.38 36.39
N ALA A 758 37.38 38.49 35.72
CA ALA A 758 36.78 39.65 36.38
C ALA A 758 35.43 39.31 37.04
N LEU A 759 34.58 38.56 36.37
CA LEU A 759 33.29 38.12 36.90
C LEU A 759 33.45 37.14 38.07
N VAL A 760 34.41 36.22 37.99
CA VAL A 760 34.73 35.30 39.10
C VAL A 760 35.23 36.07 40.31
N ARG A 761 36.13 37.05 40.13
CA ARG A 761 36.59 37.93 41.23
C ARG A 761 35.43 38.67 41.88
N ALA A 762 34.54 39.25 41.08
CA ALA A 762 33.36 39.96 41.58
C ALA A 762 32.42 39.02 42.36
N ALA A 763 32.09 37.86 41.81
CA ALA A 763 31.23 36.88 42.46
C ALA A 763 31.81 36.35 43.78
N ARG A 764 33.13 36.14 43.84
CA ARG A 764 33.85 35.71 45.05
C ARG A 764 33.94 36.80 46.12
N GLN A 765 34.04 38.06 45.71
CA GLN A 765 34.00 39.19 46.63
C GLN A 765 32.61 39.38 47.24
N GLU A 766 31.58 39.23 46.42
CA GLU A 766 30.19 39.39 46.85
C GLU A 766 29.73 38.21 47.71
N PHE A 767 30.17 36.98 47.39
CA PHE A 767 29.78 35.78 48.12
C PHE A 767 30.99 34.86 48.43
N PRO A 768 31.77 35.17 49.49
CA PRO A 768 32.98 34.44 49.84
C PRO A 768 32.75 32.97 50.24
N ASP A 769 31.56 32.67 50.78
CA ASP A 769 31.23 31.36 51.37
C ASP A 769 30.63 30.37 50.37
N ARG A 770 30.50 30.74 49.07
CA ARG A 770 29.96 29.85 48.02
C ARG A 770 30.85 29.85 46.77
N PRO A 771 30.87 28.76 46.00
CA PRO A 771 31.73 28.69 44.83
C PRO A 771 31.18 29.57 43.70
N ALA A 772 32.03 30.30 42.99
CA ALA A 772 31.67 30.92 41.72
C ALA A 772 31.78 29.86 40.62
N VAL A 773 30.67 29.56 39.95
CA VAL A 773 30.59 28.49 38.96
C VAL A 773 30.71 29.09 37.56
N VAL A 774 31.60 28.54 36.74
CA VAL A 774 31.80 28.90 35.34
C VAL A 774 31.45 27.69 34.49
N VAL A 775 30.61 27.88 33.47
CA VAL A 775 30.13 26.80 32.59
C VAL A 775 30.47 27.12 31.13
N ARG A 776 30.85 26.10 30.34
CA ARG A 776 31.18 26.20 28.90
C ARG A 776 32.26 27.24 28.57
N ALA A 777 33.35 27.26 29.34
CA ALA A 777 34.49 28.14 29.10
C ALA A 777 35.58 27.41 28.29
N PRO A 778 36.33 28.10 27.40
CA PRO A 778 37.41 27.49 26.64
C PRO A 778 38.55 27.02 27.57
N ALA A 779 39.33 26.04 27.13
CA ALA A 779 40.36 25.41 27.95
C ALA A 779 41.40 26.40 28.50
N GLU A 780 41.76 27.42 27.72
CA GLU A 780 42.65 28.51 28.15
C GLU A 780 42.11 29.28 29.36
N THR A 781 40.79 29.51 29.41
CA THR A 781 40.12 30.18 30.53
C THR A 781 40.09 29.30 31.77
N LEU A 782 39.86 27.99 31.61
CA LEU A 782 39.90 27.04 32.72
C LEU A 782 41.31 26.94 33.33
N VAL A 783 42.36 26.92 32.49
CA VAL A 783 43.76 26.94 32.93
C VAL A 783 44.10 28.25 33.64
N ALA A 784 43.61 29.39 33.15
CA ALA A 784 43.79 30.69 33.79
C ALA A 784 43.11 30.75 35.17
N LEU A 785 41.87 30.24 35.28
CA LEU A 785 41.13 30.15 36.54
C LEU A 785 41.83 29.24 37.57
N ALA A 786 42.38 28.12 37.11
CA ALA A 786 43.18 27.23 37.95
C ALA A 786 44.48 27.93 38.40
N SER A 787 45.20 28.59 37.49
CA SER A 787 46.46 29.26 37.80
C SER A 787 46.31 30.44 38.77
N GLU A 788 45.19 31.18 38.69
CA GLU A 788 44.95 32.34 39.54
C GLU A 788 44.46 31.98 40.96
N HIS A 789 43.72 30.89 41.11
CA HIS A 789 43.02 30.54 42.35
C HIS A 789 43.40 29.16 42.94
N ASP A 790 44.39 28.48 42.33
CA ASP A 790 45.05 27.17 42.54
C ASP A 790 44.57 26.27 43.70
N ALA A 791 44.46 26.78 44.94
CA ALA A 791 44.03 25.99 46.10
C ALA A 791 42.50 25.79 46.23
N TYR A 792 41.68 26.52 45.46
CA TYR A 792 40.21 26.52 45.60
C TYR A 792 39.46 26.35 44.27
N THR A 793 40.13 25.93 43.20
CA THR A 793 39.49 25.73 41.89
C THR A 793 39.28 24.26 41.62
N THR A 794 38.03 23.84 41.46
CA THR A 794 37.66 22.52 40.93
C THR A 794 37.37 22.66 39.45
N VAL A 795 38.12 21.99 38.59
CA VAL A 795 37.92 22.00 37.13
C VAL A 795 37.43 20.63 36.68
N ASP A 796 36.46 20.62 35.76
CA ASP A 796 36.07 19.44 35.01
C ASP A 796 36.24 19.71 33.52
N ALA A 797 37.23 19.05 32.93
CA ALA A 797 37.59 19.24 31.52
C ALA A 797 36.54 18.65 30.57
N ALA A 798 35.81 17.60 30.97
CA ALA A 798 34.75 17.02 30.14
C ALA A 798 33.50 17.92 30.12
N ALA A 799 33.22 18.60 31.23
CA ALA A 799 32.14 19.58 31.34
C ALA A 799 32.51 20.98 30.81
N MET A 800 33.78 21.21 30.43
CA MET A 800 34.33 22.54 30.11
C MET A 800 33.95 23.60 31.15
N SER A 801 34.02 23.22 32.44
CA SER A 801 33.47 23.98 33.56
C SER A 801 34.41 24.03 34.75
N ALA A 802 34.31 25.08 35.57
CA ALA A 802 35.11 25.26 36.79
C ALA A 802 34.30 25.87 37.93
N ALA A 803 34.65 25.54 39.16
CA ALA A 803 34.08 26.11 40.37
C ALA A 803 35.21 26.65 41.23
N VAL A 804 35.18 27.95 41.51
CA VAL A 804 36.20 28.64 42.30
C VAL A 804 35.62 28.95 43.68
N GLY A 805 36.20 28.44 44.76
CA GLY A 805 35.73 28.65 46.13
C GLY A 805 35.33 27.35 46.86
N PRO A 806 34.89 27.43 48.12
CA PRO A 806 34.54 26.27 48.92
C PRO A 806 33.29 25.58 48.36
N LEU A 807 33.37 24.26 48.15
CA LEU A 807 32.22 23.45 47.77
C LEU A 807 31.41 23.06 49.02
N PRO A 808 30.06 23.02 48.94
CA PRO A 808 29.22 22.56 50.04
C PRO A 808 29.42 21.06 50.34
N GLU A 809 29.17 20.66 51.60
CA GLU A 809 29.18 19.24 51.97
C GLU A 809 28.10 18.46 51.19
N PRO A 810 28.44 17.29 50.62
CA PRO A 810 27.50 16.54 49.80
C PRO A 810 26.39 15.93 50.65
N ALA A 811 25.14 16.27 50.32
CA ALA A 811 23.93 15.69 50.90
C ALA A 811 23.03 15.11 49.81
N GLY A 812 22.67 13.84 49.92
CA GLY A 812 21.92 13.13 48.88
C GLY A 812 22.79 12.73 47.68
N ARG A 813 22.22 11.87 46.83
CA ARG A 813 22.91 11.23 45.72
C ARG A 813 22.15 11.39 44.41
N VAL A 814 22.85 11.89 43.38
CA VAL A 814 22.34 12.01 42.00
C VAL A 814 23.09 11.02 41.11
N ALA A 815 22.38 10.29 40.27
CA ALA A 815 23.01 9.53 39.20
C ALA A 815 22.73 10.15 37.83
N VAL A 816 23.76 10.35 37.03
CA VAL A 816 23.67 10.89 35.67
C VAL A 816 23.93 9.75 34.69
N LEU A 817 22.93 9.43 33.88
CA LEU A 817 22.95 8.36 32.90
C LEU A 817 23.01 9.00 31.50
N CYS A 818 24.01 8.64 30.71
CA CYS A 818 24.10 9.04 29.30
C CYS A 818 23.71 7.86 28.41
N GLY A 819 22.65 8.01 27.61
CA GLY A 819 22.24 7.02 26.61
C GLY A 819 23.24 6.89 25.46
N VAL A 820 23.04 5.91 24.57
CA VAL A 820 23.96 5.68 23.44
C VAL A 820 23.76 6.73 22.38
N GLY A 821 24.87 7.31 21.93
CA GLY A 821 24.86 8.49 21.08
C GLY A 821 24.39 9.77 21.78
N GLY A 822 24.24 9.78 23.11
CA GLY A 822 24.01 11.00 23.89
C GLY A 822 25.28 11.85 24.04
N ASP A 823 25.10 13.14 24.32
CA ASP A 823 26.20 14.09 24.46
C ASP A 823 26.93 13.92 25.81
N LEU A 824 28.12 13.32 25.76
CA LEU A 824 28.98 13.12 26.94
C LEU A 824 29.38 14.44 27.61
N SER A 825 29.46 15.54 26.86
CA SER A 825 29.80 16.86 27.43
C SER A 825 28.63 17.43 28.24
N VAL A 826 27.38 17.23 27.76
CA VAL A 826 26.17 17.61 28.49
C VAL A 826 25.98 16.75 29.74
N ALA A 827 26.28 15.44 29.66
CA ALA A 827 26.28 14.55 30.83
C ALA A 827 27.36 14.93 31.85
N ALA A 828 28.55 15.33 31.40
CA ALA A 828 29.59 15.88 32.26
C ALA A 828 29.16 17.21 32.91
N GLU A 829 28.52 18.10 32.16
CA GLU A 829 27.98 19.37 32.64
C GLU A 829 26.95 19.16 33.76
N ALA A 830 26.00 18.23 33.58
CA ALA A 830 25.01 17.88 34.58
C ALA A 830 25.64 17.28 35.85
N ALA A 831 26.61 16.37 35.67
CA ALA A 831 27.32 15.75 36.79
C ALA A 831 28.14 16.77 37.59
N PHE A 832 28.81 17.70 36.89
CA PHE A 832 29.56 18.78 37.50
C PHE A 832 28.65 19.73 38.27
N ALA A 833 27.54 20.18 37.66
CA ALA A 833 26.57 21.08 38.27
C ALA A 833 25.94 20.49 39.54
N ALA A 834 25.56 19.21 39.52
CA ALA A 834 25.04 18.53 40.71
C ALA A 834 26.07 18.47 41.85
N ARG A 835 27.33 18.14 41.52
CA ARG A 835 28.42 18.03 42.50
C ARG A 835 28.72 19.36 43.19
N VAL A 836 28.84 20.44 42.43
CA VAL A 836 29.15 21.78 42.98
C VAL A 836 27.98 22.38 43.76
N THR A 837 26.76 21.87 43.54
CA THR A 837 25.55 22.21 44.29
C THR A 837 25.43 21.42 45.61
N GLY A 838 26.33 20.46 45.84
CA GLY A 838 26.46 19.74 47.12
C GLY A 838 25.73 18.41 47.16
N THR A 839 25.85 17.59 46.12
CA THR A 839 25.41 16.18 46.13
C THR A 839 26.54 15.24 45.77
N ALA A 840 26.42 13.99 46.23
CA ALA A 840 27.26 12.91 45.70
C ALA A 840 26.75 12.54 44.30
N VAL A 841 27.66 12.45 43.32
CA VAL A 841 27.28 12.18 41.92
C VAL A 841 27.94 10.90 41.42
N VAL A 842 27.14 10.04 40.81
CA VAL A 842 27.61 8.86 40.05
C VAL A 842 27.25 9.10 38.58
N ARG A 843 28.25 9.07 37.68
CA ARG A 843 28.00 9.17 36.24
C ARG A 843 28.20 7.81 35.60
N VAL A 844 27.23 7.38 34.79
CA VAL A 844 27.29 6.16 33.98
C VAL A 844 27.14 6.58 32.53
N ASP A 845 28.20 6.37 31.77
CA ASP A 845 28.24 6.66 30.35
C ASP A 845 27.84 5.38 29.56
N ASP A 846 27.24 5.55 28.37
CA ASP A 846 26.91 4.47 27.41
C ASP A 846 25.84 3.45 27.89
N VAL A 847 24.70 3.97 28.35
CA VAL A 847 23.56 3.18 28.79
C VAL A 847 22.72 2.74 27.57
N GLY A 848 23.15 1.70 26.82
CA GLY A 848 22.30 1.07 25.78
C GLY A 848 22.92 0.36 24.56
N GLY A 849 23.28 -0.93 24.63
CA GLY A 849 23.52 -1.75 23.42
C GLY A 849 22.88 -3.14 23.51
N ARG A 850 22.00 -3.50 22.56
CA ARG A 850 21.33 -4.83 22.33
C ARG A 850 20.76 -5.61 23.54
N ARG A 851 20.80 -5.07 24.76
CA ARG A 851 20.50 -5.78 26.01
C ARG A 851 19.26 -5.29 26.77
N PHE A 852 18.60 -4.22 26.32
CA PHE A 852 17.42 -3.67 27.03
C PHE A 852 16.08 -4.36 26.71
N ARG A 853 16.02 -5.22 25.68
CA ARG A 853 14.82 -6.04 25.38
C ARG A 853 14.58 -7.23 26.32
N ALA A 854 15.48 -7.48 27.29
CA ALA A 854 15.43 -8.64 28.20
C ALA A 854 15.36 -8.27 29.70
N GLY A 855 15.03 -7.03 30.03
CA GLY A 855 15.08 -6.49 31.40
C GLY A 855 16.40 -5.78 31.72
N LEU A 856 16.39 -4.84 32.69
CA LEU A 856 17.61 -4.16 33.13
C LEU A 856 18.63 -5.19 33.64
N PRO A 857 19.91 -5.12 33.23
CA PRO A 857 20.97 -5.85 33.92
C PRO A 857 20.99 -5.43 35.39
N ALA A 858 21.08 -6.40 36.31
CA ALA A 858 21.30 -6.11 37.72
C ALA A 858 22.56 -5.22 37.88
N GLY A 859 22.40 -4.02 38.44
CA GLY A 859 23.49 -3.08 38.72
C GLY A 859 23.62 -1.84 37.80
N VAL A 860 22.71 -1.61 36.84
CA VAL A 860 22.73 -0.37 36.02
C VAL A 860 22.22 0.85 36.79
N LEU A 861 21.25 0.67 37.68
CA LEU A 861 20.83 1.69 38.64
C LEU A 861 21.67 1.53 39.91
N PRO A 862 22.44 2.54 40.34
CA PRO A 862 23.14 2.47 41.62
C PRO A 862 22.12 2.30 42.76
N GLU A 863 22.38 1.38 43.69
CA GLU A 863 21.62 1.29 44.93
C GLU A 863 21.83 2.61 45.72
N ASP A 864 20.74 3.16 46.27
CA ASP A 864 20.69 4.45 46.98
C ASP A 864 20.89 5.73 46.13
N VAL A 865 20.01 5.98 45.15
CA VAL A 865 19.96 7.26 44.40
C VAL A 865 18.68 8.03 44.73
N ASP A 866 18.82 9.33 45.03
CA ASP A 866 17.71 10.19 45.40
C ASP A 866 17.09 10.93 44.19
N CYS A 867 17.82 11.07 43.06
CA CYS A 867 17.32 11.61 41.79
C CYS A 867 18.19 11.15 40.59
N LEU A 868 17.57 10.89 39.43
CA LEU A 868 18.25 10.53 38.18
C LEU A 868 18.27 11.71 37.21
N VAL A 869 19.38 11.88 36.50
CA VAL A 869 19.47 12.72 35.30
C VAL A 869 19.72 11.81 34.11
N VAL A 870 18.86 11.85 33.10
CA VAL A 870 18.98 11.02 31.89
C VAL A 870 19.28 11.92 30.70
N VAL A 871 20.49 11.84 30.17
CA VAL A 871 20.95 12.60 29.01
C VAL A 871 20.87 11.71 27.79
N ALA A 872 20.01 12.05 26.82
CA ALA A 872 19.81 11.23 25.64
C ALA A 872 19.43 12.05 24.38
N GLY A 873 19.97 11.61 23.25
CA GLY A 873 19.62 12.09 21.91
C GLY A 873 18.79 11.03 21.15
N LEU A 874 19.43 9.96 20.69
CA LEU A 874 18.79 8.87 19.95
C LEU A 874 17.83 8.01 20.79
N ASP A 875 18.25 7.68 22.01
CA ASP A 875 17.46 6.85 22.94
C ASP A 875 16.56 7.71 23.85
N ALA A 876 15.88 8.73 23.31
CA ALA A 876 15.07 9.65 24.11
C ALA A 876 13.94 8.93 24.91
N SER A 877 13.53 7.74 24.46
CA SER A 877 12.60 6.87 25.18
C SER A 877 13.17 6.24 26.46
N LEU A 878 14.50 6.29 26.67
CA LEU A 878 15.17 5.78 27.87
C LEU A 878 14.67 6.47 29.14
N ALA A 879 14.41 7.78 29.09
CA ALA A 879 13.88 8.52 30.24
C ALA A 879 12.47 8.01 30.63
N GLY A 880 11.60 7.78 29.65
CA GLY A 880 10.27 7.24 29.87
C GLY A 880 10.29 5.78 30.36
N LEU A 881 11.17 4.95 29.79
CA LEU A 881 11.35 3.55 30.20
C LEU A 881 11.86 3.46 31.64
N LEU A 882 12.84 4.30 32.02
CA LEU A 882 13.31 4.35 33.41
C LEU A 882 12.22 4.87 34.34
N GLY A 883 11.43 5.88 33.93
CA GLY A 883 10.31 6.39 34.72
C GLY A 883 9.23 5.34 34.99
N ALA A 884 9.05 4.37 34.09
CA ALA A 884 8.14 3.24 34.31
C ALA A 884 8.73 2.14 35.23
N LEU A 885 10.04 2.14 35.47
CA LEU A 885 10.76 1.06 36.17
C LEU A 885 11.33 1.48 37.53
N THR A 886 11.26 2.76 37.88
CA THR A 886 11.74 3.28 39.17
C THR A 886 10.82 4.36 39.73
N ASP A 887 10.72 4.43 41.05
CA ASP A 887 10.03 5.51 41.77
C ASP A 887 10.94 6.74 42.01
N VAL A 888 12.21 6.67 41.57
CA VAL A 888 13.18 7.76 41.72
C VAL A 888 12.87 8.87 40.71
N PRO A 889 12.75 10.15 41.12
CA PRO A 889 12.48 11.26 40.22
C PRO A 889 13.53 11.40 39.12
N ILE A 890 13.09 11.63 37.89
CA ILE A 890 13.96 11.70 36.71
C ILE A 890 13.94 13.10 36.11
N VAL A 891 15.12 13.64 35.82
CA VAL A 891 15.32 14.84 35.01
C VAL A 891 15.89 14.43 33.65
N ALA A 892 15.06 14.46 32.62
CA ALA A 892 15.45 14.13 31.27
C ALA A 892 16.09 15.36 30.58
N VAL A 893 17.22 15.16 29.92
CA VAL A 893 17.96 16.20 29.21
C VAL A 893 18.11 15.78 27.74
N PRO A 894 17.33 16.39 26.83
CA PRO A 894 17.48 16.11 25.42
C PRO A 894 18.78 16.72 24.91
N THR A 895 19.49 16.02 24.02
CA THR A 895 20.73 16.52 23.41
C THR A 895 20.56 16.87 21.93
N SER A 896 21.24 17.93 21.48
CA SER A 896 21.25 18.36 20.08
C SER A 896 22.08 17.45 19.17
N THR A 897 23.01 16.68 19.76
CA THR A 897 23.83 15.68 19.09
C THR A 897 23.19 14.29 19.24
N GLY A 898 23.15 13.53 18.15
CA GLY A 898 22.53 12.19 18.10
C GLY A 898 22.22 11.66 16.70
N GLN A 899 21.83 12.50 15.74
CA GLN A 899 21.66 12.14 14.32
C GLN A 899 21.57 13.40 13.44
N THR A 900 21.92 13.31 12.15
CA THR A 900 21.47 14.28 11.13
C THR A 900 19.95 14.14 10.97
N GLY A 901 19.19 15.22 11.18
CA GLY A 901 17.72 15.20 11.22
C GLY A 901 17.10 15.46 12.60
N ALA A 902 17.89 15.55 13.68
CA ALA A 902 17.37 15.80 15.03
C ALA A 902 16.92 17.26 15.30
N PHE A 903 16.93 18.14 14.29
CA PHE A 903 16.58 19.58 14.37
C PHE A 903 17.18 20.28 15.62
N GLY A 904 18.46 20.05 15.88
CA GLY A 904 19.14 20.61 17.05
C GLY A 904 18.60 20.10 18.40
N GLY A 905 18.09 18.86 18.46
CA GLY A 905 17.64 18.18 19.69
C GLY A 905 16.12 18.20 19.93
N PHE A 906 15.35 18.77 19.00
CA PHE A 906 13.90 18.94 19.13
C PHE A 906 13.14 17.61 19.13
N GLY A 907 13.59 16.63 18.33
CA GLY A 907 13.00 15.29 18.33
C GLY A 907 13.15 14.58 19.68
N ALA A 908 14.33 14.67 20.31
CA ALA A 908 14.57 14.13 21.64
C ALA A 908 13.71 14.85 22.69
N LEU A 909 13.57 16.17 22.60
CA LEU A 909 12.73 16.97 23.48
C LEU A 909 11.26 16.53 23.39
N LEU A 910 10.69 16.41 22.19
CA LEU A 910 9.30 15.98 21.99
C LEU A 910 9.05 14.55 22.47
N ALA A 911 9.99 13.63 22.20
CA ALA A 911 9.90 12.25 22.67
C ALA A 911 9.90 12.16 24.20
N MET A 912 10.73 12.95 24.88
CA MET A 912 10.77 13.01 26.35
C MET A 912 9.52 13.68 26.92
N LEU A 913 9.03 14.77 26.32
CA LEU A 913 7.83 15.49 26.76
C LEU A 913 6.55 14.65 26.60
N ASN A 914 6.46 13.88 25.52
CA ASN A 914 5.32 12.99 25.25
C ASN A 914 5.42 11.65 25.96
N SER A 915 6.51 11.39 26.71
CA SER A 915 6.58 10.19 27.53
C SER A 915 5.56 10.31 28.66
N ALA A 916 4.50 9.50 28.62
CA ALA A 916 3.45 9.48 29.64
C ALA A 916 3.92 8.89 31.00
N ALA A 917 5.23 8.80 31.22
CA ALA A 917 5.82 8.20 32.41
C ALA A 917 5.72 9.18 33.60
N PRO A 918 5.04 8.80 34.71
CA PRO A 918 5.00 9.64 35.89
C PRO A 918 6.40 9.80 36.50
N GLY A 919 6.72 10.98 37.03
CA GLY A 919 8.00 11.23 37.71
C GLY A 919 9.16 11.68 36.81
N VAL A 920 8.92 11.89 35.51
CA VAL A 920 9.89 12.46 34.57
C VAL A 920 9.62 13.96 34.35
N VAL A 921 10.66 14.79 34.47
CA VAL A 921 10.64 16.22 34.12
C VAL A 921 11.68 16.47 33.05
N VAL A 922 11.36 17.26 32.03
CA VAL A 922 12.25 17.50 30.89
C VAL A 922 12.91 18.88 31.00
N SER A 923 14.23 18.92 30.84
CA SER A 923 15.05 20.15 30.77
C SER A 923 15.09 20.69 29.34
N ASN A 924 15.59 21.92 29.17
CA ASN A 924 15.90 22.46 27.85
C ASN A 924 16.99 21.62 27.16
N ILE A 925 17.01 21.68 25.83
CA ILE A 925 18.00 20.99 25.01
C ILE A 925 19.42 21.42 25.42
N ASP A 926 20.30 20.43 25.55
CA ASP A 926 21.68 20.54 26.00
C ASP A 926 21.86 21.17 27.38
N ASN A 927 20.80 21.42 28.15
CA ASN A 927 20.92 22.15 29.41
C ASN A 927 21.24 21.21 30.59
N GLY A 928 22.48 20.70 30.56
CA GLY A 928 23.03 19.85 31.62
C GLY A 928 23.13 20.59 32.94
N HIS A 929 23.55 21.87 32.94
CA HIS A 929 23.68 22.66 34.16
C HIS A 929 22.37 22.78 34.95
N ALA A 930 21.27 23.22 34.31
CA ALA A 930 19.99 23.36 35.00
C ALA A 930 19.46 22.02 35.50
N ALA A 931 19.62 20.96 34.69
CA ALA A 931 19.21 19.61 35.06
C ALA A 931 19.97 19.09 36.30
N GLY A 932 21.29 19.29 36.33
CA GLY A 932 22.14 18.91 37.48
C GLY A 932 21.79 19.68 38.75
N VAL A 933 21.56 21.00 38.65
CA VAL A 933 21.11 21.82 39.79
C VAL A 933 19.74 21.38 40.30
N PHE A 934 18.79 21.15 39.39
CA PHE A 934 17.44 20.71 39.76
C PHE A 934 17.45 19.34 40.43
N ALA A 935 18.18 18.37 39.88
CA ALA A 935 18.37 17.06 40.48
C ALA A 935 19.04 17.14 41.87
N ALA A 936 20.03 18.03 42.03
CA ALA A 936 20.68 18.26 43.31
C ALA A 936 19.71 18.82 44.37
N ARG A 937 18.81 19.72 43.98
CA ARG A 937 17.77 20.24 44.88
C ARG A 937 16.80 19.16 45.35
N ILE A 938 16.40 18.26 44.46
CA ILE A 938 15.56 17.11 44.80
C ILE A 938 16.29 16.24 45.82
N ALA A 939 17.51 15.79 45.50
CA ALA A 939 18.30 14.90 46.34
C ALA A 939 18.64 15.48 47.73
N ARG A 940 18.87 16.79 47.83
CA ARG A 940 19.15 17.46 49.11
C ARG A 940 17.90 17.62 49.97
N ARG A 941 16.72 17.71 49.37
CA ARG A 941 15.44 17.83 50.10
C ARG A 941 14.96 16.49 50.64
N THR A 942 15.21 15.39 49.93
CA THR A 942 14.88 14.04 50.42
C THR A 942 15.71 13.60 51.62
N ARG A 943 16.85 14.27 51.90
CA ARG A 943 17.75 13.97 53.03
C ARG A 943 17.67 14.94 54.20
N ARG A 944 16.89 16.02 54.09
CA ARG A 944 16.56 16.93 55.21
C ARG A 944 15.30 16.44 55.91
#